data_AF-A0AAV3L6B8-F1
#
_entry.id   AF-A0AAV3L6B8-F1
#
_cell.length_a   1.000
_cell.length_b   1.000
_cell.length_c   1.000
_cell.angle_alpha   90.00
_cell.angle_beta   90.00
_cell.angle_gamma   90.00
#
_symmetry.space_group_name_H-M   'P 1'
#
loop_
_entity.id
_entity.type
_entity.pdbx_description
1 polymer ?
#
loop_
_entity_poly.entity_id
_entity_poly.type
_entity_poly.pdbx_seq_one_letter_code
_entity_poly.pdbx_strand_id
1 'polypeptide(L)'
;MPFYFSNLILQFAYLKENKCKGTKNFFVFNCADYANNPELLSSILFGHTKGAFTGAEKEKVGLLAQADDSVLFLDEVHRLSHENQEKLFQFMDTGNFRPIGEEAEMISSNVRLLFATTETPEEALLPTFYRRISVIVELPAFHERPIFERIELVKYLFEREAKRIKKNIVISNENFFALTTQELSGNIGSLSNQVRMSCADALRLTPHSQTLFIGQDKKTTVKITYPSTSSPSIEEYQIFAERLMPILDINEFAELKEKLQKFDSQYLENVVTLSNDSLSLSMKTSIQKQNRRIIDNEAMTLEPFEIVCRLLQILKGKLPEKKLKEKIHLLSKQYPRTILLTTNLTRELPLEIRPFVTFFLGVMLIGKVSEDIRYQALLVAHGNATTSSIQAVANKMCGDYVFDAINMPLSSSARDIITKVNDWLSERDTSEGVIMLVDMGSLTHLYKSLKPQILGELLVINNLTTSYALEIGQQLINGNLFYEIAKTAESDFVTNIQYFEGFAVEKNVIISSISGRDIAKKIKMICEKYFNPDIKLIVLNYGELVSALERASSEEGYLKETALILTTSYLDNTTPVPSINLIDVLDEDAENKLNRQLKNLIHPSSVPLLTNEFIHFFSKEGLSEKLEFLNPDVIIRQVEDVVEKCEKRFSLQLNAKMKFNLMMHLALMVERTILGAKDYPVPEDINQLKINNKLFYQNTQTIFYTLEQFYKIKISTWELYILYEILAG
;
A
#
# COMPACT_ATOMS: atom_id res chain seq x y z
N MET A 1 24.37 1.98 36.47
CA MET A 1 24.61 2.61 37.79
C MET A 1 23.99 4.00 37.96
N PRO A 2 24.34 5.09 37.24
CA PRO A 2 23.89 6.44 37.61
C PRO A 2 22.38 6.67 37.51
N PHE A 3 21.73 6.09 36.49
CA PHE A 3 20.29 6.23 36.26
C PHE A 3 19.41 5.43 37.21
N TYR A 4 19.91 4.27 37.64
CA TYR A 4 19.27 3.44 38.66
C TYR A 4 19.26 4.16 40.01
N PHE A 5 20.41 4.77 40.33
CA PHE A 5 20.58 5.58 41.53
C PHE A 5 19.70 6.82 41.54
N SER A 6 19.52 7.50 40.40
CA SER A 6 18.63 8.67 40.33
C SER A 6 17.15 8.32 40.52
N ASN A 7 16.67 7.19 40.00
CA ASN A 7 15.29 6.74 40.25
C ASN A 7 15.07 6.28 41.69
N LEU A 8 16.04 5.62 42.30
CA LEU A 8 16.02 5.28 43.73
C LEU A 8 16.03 6.52 44.63
N ILE A 9 16.82 7.53 44.27
CA ILE A 9 16.82 8.83 44.96
C ILE A 9 15.47 9.53 44.79
N LEU A 10 14.84 9.46 43.61
CA LEU A 10 13.50 10.01 43.38
C LEU A 10 12.42 9.28 44.19
N GLN A 11 12.47 7.95 44.26
CA GLN A 11 11.58 7.18 45.13
C GLN A 11 11.82 7.52 46.60
N PHE A 12 13.07 7.64 47.03
CA PHE A 12 13.41 8.08 48.38
C PHE A 12 12.90 9.50 48.68
N ALA A 13 13.05 10.43 47.73
CA ALA A 13 12.53 11.79 47.83
C ALA A 13 11.00 11.81 47.93
N TYR A 14 10.30 11.04 47.10
CA TYR A 14 8.85 10.88 47.14
C TYR A 14 8.38 10.29 48.48
N LEU A 15 9.06 9.24 48.98
CA LEU A 15 8.72 8.62 50.26
C LEU A 15 8.97 9.57 51.44
N LYS A 16 10.02 10.40 51.34
CA LYS A 16 10.35 11.43 52.34
C LYS A 16 9.34 12.57 52.33
N GLU A 17 8.92 13.02 51.15
CA GLU A 17 7.90 14.07 50.96
C GLU A 17 6.53 13.64 51.51
N ASN A 18 6.15 12.37 51.29
CA ASN A 18 4.94 11.77 51.85
C ASN A 18 5.07 11.36 53.33
N LYS A 19 6.16 11.73 54.00
CA LYS A 19 6.44 11.45 55.42
C LYS A 19 6.27 9.97 55.79
N CYS A 20 6.62 9.06 54.87
CA CYS A 20 6.61 7.64 55.15
C CYS A 20 7.66 7.31 56.23
N LYS A 21 7.28 6.47 57.21
CA LYS A 21 8.24 5.93 58.20
C LYS A 21 9.38 5.18 57.49
N GLY A 22 10.59 5.22 58.07
CA GLY A 22 11.77 4.53 57.54
C GLY A 22 12.51 5.26 56.40
N THR A 23 12.53 6.60 56.38
CA THR A 23 13.13 7.41 55.29
C THR A 23 14.09 8.50 55.78
N LYS A 24 14.72 8.31 56.94
CA LYS A 24 15.65 9.30 57.51
C LYS A 24 16.89 9.49 56.64
N ASN A 25 17.58 8.39 56.32
CA ASN A 25 18.76 8.35 55.45
C ASN A 25 18.61 7.29 54.35
N PHE A 26 19.52 7.31 53.36
CA PHE A 26 19.62 6.30 52.30
C PHE A 26 21.04 5.74 52.27
N PHE A 27 21.20 4.49 52.69
CA PHE A 27 22.47 3.77 52.73
C PHE A 27 22.60 2.84 51.53
N VAL A 28 23.81 2.71 51.00
CA VAL A 28 24.10 1.93 49.79
C VAL A 28 25.30 1.04 50.06
N PHE A 29 25.18 -0.23 49.71
CA PHE A 29 26.24 -1.21 49.82
C PHE A 29 26.26 -2.13 48.61
N ASN A 30 27.41 -2.28 47.96
CA ASN A 30 27.58 -3.25 46.88
C ASN A 30 28.13 -4.57 47.45
N CYS A 31 27.35 -5.64 47.34
CA CYS A 31 27.73 -6.94 47.89
C CYS A 31 28.92 -7.56 47.13
N ALA A 32 29.16 -7.15 45.88
CA ALA A 32 30.28 -7.63 45.08
C ALA A 32 31.65 -7.19 45.64
N ASP A 33 31.73 -6.03 46.33
CA ASP A 33 32.99 -5.48 46.86
C ASP A 33 33.68 -6.44 47.84
N TYR A 34 32.91 -7.26 48.56
CA TYR A 34 33.39 -8.17 49.60
C TYR A 34 32.92 -9.62 49.42
N ALA A 35 32.43 -9.98 48.23
CA ALA A 35 31.86 -11.32 47.96
C ALA A 35 32.84 -12.47 48.25
N ASN A 36 34.13 -12.25 48.02
CA ASN A 36 35.19 -13.24 48.27
C ASN A 36 35.57 -13.39 49.75
N ASN A 37 35.01 -12.57 50.65
CA ASN A 37 35.22 -12.67 52.09
C ASN A 37 33.86 -12.56 52.82
N PRO A 38 33.13 -13.68 52.96
CA PRO A 38 31.81 -13.71 53.59
C PRO A 38 31.78 -13.18 55.02
N GLU A 39 32.85 -13.38 55.79
CA GLU A 39 32.97 -12.91 57.18
C GLU A 39 33.03 -11.39 57.24
N LEU A 40 33.82 -10.76 56.37
CA LEU A 40 33.91 -9.30 56.29
C LEU A 40 32.59 -8.68 55.79
N LEU A 41 31.95 -9.31 54.81
CA LEU A 41 30.63 -8.90 54.33
C LEU A 41 29.59 -8.97 55.45
N SER A 42 29.56 -10.09 56.18
CA SER A 42 28.68 -10.29 57.34
C SER A 42 28.95 -9.23 58.41
N SER A 43 30.22 -8.94 58.69
CA SER A 43 30.64 -7.90 59.64
C SER A 43 30.20 -6.51 59.21
N ILE A 44 30.12 -6.21 57.91
CA ILE A 44 29.70 -4.89 57.44
C ILE A 44 28.18 -4.75 57.57
N LEU A 45 27.41 -5.79 57.24
CA LEU A 45 25.95 -5.76 57.32
C LEU A 45 25.43 -5.79 58.77
N PHE A 46 25.92 -6.73 59.58
CA PHE A 46 25.40 -7.00 60.93
C PHE A 46 26.28 -6.44 62.05
N GLY A 47 27.52 -6.04 61.74
CA GLY A 47 28.48 -5.63 62.77
C GLY A 47 29.16 -6.82 63.44
N HIS A 48 30.14 -6.55 64.29
CA HIS A 48 30.81 -7.57 65.09
C HIS A 48 31.23 -7.02 66.45
N THR A 49 31.24 -7.91 67.45
CA THR A 49 31.85 -7.64 68.76
C THR A 49 33.36 -7.89 68.73
N LYS A 50 34.08 -7.30 69.69
CA LYS A 50 35.53 -7.49 69.80
C LYS A 50 35.85 -8.98 69.97
N GLY A 51 36.76 -9.51 69.16
CA GLY A 51 37.19 -10.92 69.22
C GLY A 51 36.28 -11.91 68.46
N ALA A 52 35.30 -11.43 67.70
CA ALA A 52 34.35 -12.27 66.97
C ALA A 52 34.98 -13.16 65.88
N PHE A 53 36.11 -12.76 65.30
CA PHE A 53 36.90 -13.52 64.33
C PHE A 53 38.36 -13.05 64.33
N THR A 54 39.26 -13.78 63.66
CA THR A 54 40.67 -13.41 63.56
C THR A 54 40.84 -12.06 62.85
N GLY A 55 41.22 -11.02 63.60
CA GLY A 55 41.35 -9.64 63.10
C GLY A 55 40.31 -8.64 63.65
N ALA A 56 39.31 -9.11 64.43
CA ALA A 56 38.30 -8.28 65.07
C ALA A 56 38.83 -7.57 66.34
N GLU A 57 39.79 -6.65 66.19
CA GLU A 57 40.44 -5.97 67.32
C GLU A 57 39.55 -4.95 68.05
N LYS A 58 38.50 -4.46 67.39
CA LYS A 58 37.55 -3.45 67.90
C LYS A 58 36.13 -3.86 67.52
N GLU A 59 35.17 -3.45 68.32
CA GLU A 59 33.75 -3.58 67.98
C GLU A 59 33.37 -2.64 66.83
N LYS A 60 32.49 -3.10 65.93
CA LYS A 60 32.01 -2.32 64.78
C LYS A 60 30.51 -2.49 64.60
N VAL A 61 29.81 -1.35 64.52
CA VAL A 61 28.37 -1.29 64.26
C VAL A 61 28.08 -1.61 62.79
N GLY A 62 27.15 -2.54 62.55
CA GLY A 62 26.73 -2.95 61.20
C GLY A 62 25.83 -1.93 60.49
N LEU A 63 25.72 -2.07 59.16
CA LEU A 63 24.86 -1.22 58.33
C LEU A 63 23.39 -1.31 58.71
N LEU A 64 22.88 -2.46 59.16
CA LEU A 64 21.49 -2.57 59.60
C LEU A 64 21.19 -1.67 60.80
N ALA A 65 22.07 -1.65 61.82
CA ALA A 65 21.93 -0.73 62.95
C ALA A 65 22.10 0.74 62.55
N GLN A 66 23.03 1.03 61.63
CA GLN A 66 23.21 2.40 61.13
C GLN A 66 22.01 2.90 60.31
N ALA A 67 21.33 1.98 59.62
CA ALA A 67 20.18 2.25 58.78
C ALA A 67 18.84 2.25 59.53
N ASP A 68 18.85 2.37 60.85
CA ASP A 68 17.64 2.47 61.64
C ASP A 68 16.76 3.67 61.20
N ASP A 69 15.47 3.41 61.04
CA ASP A 69 14.48 4.30 60.43
C ASP A 69 14.91 4.87 59.05
N SER A 70 15.67 4.10 58.29
CA SER A 70 16.26 4.51 57.00
C SER A 70 16.06 3.43 55.92
N VAL A 71 16.51 3.74 54.70
CA VAL A 71 16.56 2.80 53.58
C VAL A 71 17.97 2.22 53.46
N LEU A 72 18.09 0.91 53.32
CA LEU A 72 19.35 0.22 52.97
C LEU A 72 19.19 -0.44 51.60
N PHE A 73 19.97 0.03 50.63
CA PHE A 73 20.05 -0.51 49.29
C PHE A 73 21.26 -1.44 49.15
N LEU A 74 21.02 -2.71 48.83
CA LEU A 74 22.05 -3.72 48.57
C LEU A 74 22.13 -4.01 47.06
N ASP A 75 23.24 -3.64 46.43
CA ASP A 75 23.55 -3.95 45.05
C ASP A 75 24.18 -5.35 44.93
N GLU A 76 23.96 -6.01 43.79
CA GLU A 76 24.43 -7.37 43.49
C GLU A 76 24.13 -8.39 44.61
N VAL A 77 22.87 -8.42 45.09
CA VAL A 77 22.44 -9.23 46.25
C VAL A 77 22.67 -10.74 46.07
N HIS A 78 22.76 -11.23 44.84
CA HIS A 78 23.13 -12.63 44.54
C HIS A 78 24.54 -13.00 45.03
N ARG A 79 25.41 -12.01 45.29
CA ARG A 79 26.75 -12.20 45.85
C ARG A 79 26.77 -12.43 47.35
N LEU A 80 25.64 -12.30 48.03
CA LEU A 80 25.53 -12.66 49.44
C LEU A 80 25.70 -14.16 49.64
N SER A 81 26.54 -14.55 50.60
CA SER A 81 26.63 -15.95 51.04
C SER A 81 25.30 -16.45 51.59
N HIS A 82 25.07 -17.77 51.51
CA HIS A 82 23.87 -18.40 52.07
C HIS A 82 23.60 -17.98 53.52
N GLU A 83 24.62 -18.00 54.38
CA GLU A 83 24.50 -17.58 55.79
C GLU A 83 24.04 -16.11 55.94
N ASN A 84 24.54 -15.21 55.10
CA ASN A 84 24.14 -13.79 55.16
C ASN A 84 22.72 -13.58 54.65
N GLN A 85 22.29 -14.33 53.63
CA GLN A 85 20.89 -14.38 53.22
C GLN A 85 20.00 -14.94 54.34
N GLU A 86 20.50 -15.92 55.11
CA GLU A 86 19.76 -16.47 56.25
C GLU A 86 19.53 -15.43 57.36
N LYS A 87 20.60 -14.76 57.77
CA LYS A 87 20.52 -13.69 58.77
C LYS A 87 19.66 -12.52 58.31
N LEU A 88 19.74 -12.14 57.02
CA LEU A 88 18.88 -11.09 56.47
C LEU A 88 17.41 -11.49 56.44
N PHE A 89 17.07 -12.74 56.10
CA PHE A 89 15.66 -13.16 56.15
C PHE A 89 15.15 -13.12 57.60
N GLN A 90 15.94 -13.56 58.59
CA GLN A 90 15.53 -13.52 59.99
C GLN A 90 15.24 -12.09 60.45
N PHE A 91 16.08 -11.15 60.00
CA PHE A 91 15.86 -9.73 60.20
C PHE A 91 14.58 -9.23 59.51
N MET A 92 14.32 -9.64 58.26
CA MET A 92 13.09 -9.26 57.54
C MET A 92 11.81 -9.74 58.26
N ASP A 93 11.84 -10.92 58.87
CA ASP A 93 10.68 -11.47 59.59
C ASP A 93 10.50 -10.84 60.99
N THR A 94 11.58 -10.49 61.68
CA THR A 94 11.54 -10.11 63.12
C THR A 94 11.88 -8.64 63.43
N GLY A 95 12.53 -7.93 62.51
CA GLY A 95 13.14 -6.61 62.77
C GLY A 95 14.37 -6.66 63.67
N ASN A 96 14.85 -7.86 64.03
CA ASN A 96 15.95 -8.05 64.95
C ASN A 96 17.09 -8.84 64.30
N PHE A 97 18.34 -8.52 64.67
CA PHE A 97 19.52 -9.25 64.20
C PHE A 97 20.58 -9.28 65.31
N ARG A 98 21.57 -10.16 65.14
CA ARG A 98 22.68 -10.31 66.08
C ARG A 98 24.01 -9.98 65.40
N PRO A 99 24.86 -9.11 65.96
CA PRO A 99 26.24 -8.93 65.49
C PRO A 99 27.01 -10.24 65.54
N ILE A 100 28.09 -10.34 64.77
CA ILE A 100 28.98 -11.52 64.81
C ILE A 100 29.69 -11.55 66.17
N GLY A 101 29.63 -12.70 66.85
CA GLY A 101 30.28 -12.97 68.13
C GLY A 101 29.41 -13.82 69.06
N GLU A 102 30.01 -14.74 69.81
CA GLU A 102 29.29 -15.71 70.67
C GLU A 102 28.46 -15.05 71.79
N GLU A 103 28.86 -13.87 72.26
CA GLU A 103 28.21 -13.09 73.33
C GLU A 103 27.44 -11.86 72.83
N ALA A 104 27.24 -11.70 71.52
CA ALA A 104 26.58 -10.49 70.99
C ALA A 104 25.12 -10.38 71.44
N GLU A 105 24.63 -9.18 71.78
CA GLU A 105 23.21 -8.96 72.10
C GLU A 105 22.36 -8.85 70.83
N MET A 106 21.07 -9.14 70.95
CA MET A 106 20.12 -8.92 69.85
C MET A 106 19.84 -7.42 69.70
N ILE A 107 20.00 -6.89 68.49
CA ILE A 107 19.72 -5.50 68.12
C ILE A 107 18.44 -5.45 67.32
N SER A 108 17.53 -4.54 67.68
CA SER A 108 16.32 -4.22 66.92
C SER A 108 16.56 -3.04 66.01
N SER A 109 16.10 -3.10 64.76
CA SER A 109 16.15 -1.97 63.84
C SER A 109 15.02 -1.99 62.81
N ASN A 110 14.50 -0.81 62.47
CA ASN A 110 13.45 -0.63 61.48
C ASN A 110 14.04 -0.11 60.16
N VAL A 111 14.41 -1.03 59.27
CA VAL A 111 15.08 -0.70 57.99
C VAL A 111 14.21 -1.08 56.80
N ARG A 112 14.07 -0.17 55.83
CA ARG A 112 13.50 -0.51 54.53
C ARG A 112 14.58 -1.04 53.61
N LEU A 113 14.46 -2.30 53.20
CA LEU A 113 15.44 -2.96 52.34
C LEU A 113 15.06 -2.82 50.87
N LEU A 114 16.05 -2.50 50.04
CA LEU A 114 15.98 -2.51 48.60
C LEU A 114 17.13 -3.37 48.07
N PHE A 115 16.85 -4.25 47.12
CA PHE A 115 17.84 -5.17 46.56
C PHE A 115 17.94 -4.96 45.05
N ALA A 116 19.14 -5.12 44.50
CA ALA A 116 19.37 -5.26 43.06
C ALA A 116 20.21 -6.50 42.76
N THR A 117 19.95 -7.12 41.63
CA THR A 117 20.72 -8.26 41.12
C THR A 117 20.76 -8.21 39.60
N THR A 118 21.86 -8.66 39.02
CA THR A 118 22.02 -8.92 37.58
C THR A 118 21.73 -10.36 37.17
N GLU A 119 21.46 -11.25 38.14
CA GLU A 119 21.06 -12.66 37.93
C GLU A 119 19.57 -12.88 38.21
N THR A 120 19.00 -13.94 37.64
CA THR A 120 17.62 -14.39 37.88
C THR A 120 17.41 -14.67 39.37
N PRO A 121 16.58 -13.87 40.09
CA PRO A 121 16.47 -13.95 41.54
C PRO A 121 16.02 -15.33 42.05
N GLU A 122 15.16 -16.03 41.31
CA GLU A 122 14.63 -17.34 41.66
C GLU A 122 15.71 -18.43 41.67
N GLU A 123 16.77 -18.25 40.87
CA GLU A 123 17.88 -19.19 40.73
C GLU A 123 19.03 -18.84 41.67
N ALA A 124 19.27 -17.54 41.87
CA ALA A 124 20.44 -17.03 42.58
C ALA A 124 20.24 -16.86 44.09
N LEU A 125 18.99 -16.73 44.57
CA LEU A 125 18.67 -16.50 45.98
C LEU A 125 18.08 -17.74 46.65
N LEU A 126 18.31 -17.87 47.96
CA LEU A 126 17.68 -18.92 48.76
C LEU A 126 16.15 -18.82 48.69
N PRO A 127 15.41 -19.93 48.49
CA PRO A 127 13.95 -19.91 48.44
C PRO A 127 13.29 -19.30 49.69
N THR A 128 13.93 -19.44 50.85
CA THR A 128 13.49 -18.84 52.11
C THR A 128 13.61 -17.32 52.11
N PHE A 129 14.68 -16.77 51.53
CA PHE A 129 14.92 -15.34 51.41
C PHE A 129 14.06 -14.71 50.30
N TYR A 130 14.05 -15.32 49.11
CA TYR A 130 13.29 -14.83 47.95
C TYR A 130 11.79 -14.64 48.24
N ARG A 131 11.15 -15.59 48.95
CA ARG A 131 9.71 -15.51 49.29
C ARG A 131 9.30 -14.31 50.15
N ARG A 132 10.24 -13.61 50.79
CA ARG A 132 9.99 -12.41 51.62
C ARG A 132 10.14 -11.10 50.83
N ILE A 133 10.58 -11.19 49.58
CA ILE A 133 10.67 -10.05 48.68
C ILE A 133 9.30 -9.88 48.03
N SER A 134 8.47 -9.00 48.61
CA SER A 134 7.07 -8.83 48.19
C SER A 134 6.89 -8.10 46.86
N VAL A 135 7.88 -7.32 46.43
CA VAL A 135 7.82 -6.50 45.22
C VAL A 135 9.10 -6.69 44.43
N ILE A 136 8.97 -7.20 43.21
CA ILE A 136 10.06 -7.36 42.25
C ILE A 136 9.78 -6.40 41.10
N VAL A 137 10.77 -5.58 40.77
CA VAL A 137 10.71 -4.65 39.65
C VAL A 137 11.81 -5.01 38.67
N GLU A 138 11.41 -5.55 37.53
CA GLU A 138 12.33 -5.82 36.43
C GLU A 138 12.61 -4.53 35.67
N LEU A 139 13.90 -4.25 35.42
CA LEU A 139 14.31 -3.06 34.68
C LEU A 139 14.70 -3.44 33.26
N PRO A 140 14.04 -2.86 32.24
CA PRO A 140 14.33 -3.18 30.86
C PRO A 140 15.74 -2.73 30.46
N ALA A 141 16.31 -3.45 29.51
CA ALA A 141 17.57 -3.07 28.89
C ALA A 141 17.45 -1.71 28.19
N PHE A 142 18.56 -1.02 27.93
CA PHE A 142 18.52 0.30 27.27
C PHE A 142 17.71 0.29 25.97
N HIS A 143 17.90 -0.73 25.12
CA HIS A 143 17.24 -0.83 23.81
C HIS A 143 15.75 -1.18 23.89
N GLU A 144 15.32 -1.83 24.98
CA GLU A 144 13.92 -2.17 25.27
C GLU A 144 13.14 -0.99 25.86
N ARG A 145 13.84 0.07 26.29
CA ARG A 145 13.20 1.29 26.80
C ARG A 145 12.56 2.08 25.68
N PRO A 146 11.45 2.78 25.95
CA PRO A 146 10.84 3.66 24.97
C PRO A 146 11.82 4.71 24.43
N ILE A 147 11.70 5.06 23.14
CA ILE A 147 12.63 5.95 22.44
C ILE A 147 12.76 7.32 23.13
N PHE A 148 11.67 7.85 23.68
CA PHE A 148 11.67 9.11 24.42
C PHE A 148 12.56 9.02 25.67
N GLU A 149 12.52 7.90 26.39
CA GLU A 149 13.39 7.69 27.53
C GLU A 149 14.84 7.58 27.06
N ARG A 150 15.12 6.78 26.03
CA ARG A 150 16.46 6.64 25.45
C ARG A 150 17.07 7.97 25.03
N ILE A 151 16.30 8.85 24.39
CA ILE A 151 16.74 10.19 24.00
C ILE A 151 17.10 11.03 25.23
N GLU A 152 16.25 11.05 26.25
CA GLU A 152 16.52 11.78 27.50
C GLU A 152 17.75 11.23 28.22
N LEU A 153 17.95 9.90 28.22
CA LEU A 153 19.14 9.25 28.77
C LEU A 153 20.40 9.74 28.04
N VAL A 154 20.41 9.71 26.70
CA VAL A 154 21.55 10.16 25.89
C VAL A 154 21.80 11.66 26.10
N LYS A 155 20.75 12.48 26.06
CA LYS A 155 20.82 13.92 26.29
C LYS A 155 21.39 14.24 27.67
N TYR A 156 20.91 13.59 28.72
CA TYR A 156 21.44 13.71 30.07
C TYR A 156 22.92 13.34 30.16
N LEU A 157 23.34 12.26 29.50
CA LEU A 157 24.76 11.86 29.48
C LEU A 157 25.62 12.95 28.85
N PHE A 158 25.20 13.53 27.73
CA PHE A 158 25.91 14.64 27.12
C PHE A 158 25.83 15.93 27.93
N GLU A 159 24.71 16.25 28.59
CA GLU A 159 24.59 17.39 29.50
C GLU A 159 25.56 17.25 30.68
N ARG A 160 25.73 16.04 31.22
CA ARG A 160 26.70 15.74 32.27
C ARG A 160 28.13 15.97 31.77
N GLU A 161 28.44 15.54 30.55
CA GLU A 161 29.76 15.78 29.95
C GLU A 161 29.97 17.27 29.61
N ALA A 162 28.97 17.97 29.11
CA ALA A 162 29.00 19.41 28.86
C ALA A 162 29.28 20.20 30.14
N LYS A 163 28.63 19.82 31.26
CA LYS A 163 28.89 20.38 32.60
C LYS A 163 30.31 20.05 33.09
N ARG A 164 30.78 18.82 32.88
CA ARG A 164 32.13 18.37 33.28
C ARG A 164 33.23 19.12 32.51
N ILE A 165 33.03 19.33 31.21
CA ILE A 165 34.00 19.97 30.31
C ILE A 165 33.83 21.51 30.29
N LYS A 166 32.69 22.02 30.76
CA LYS A 166 32.28 23.44 30.75
C LYS A 166 32.21 24.05 29.34
N LYS A 167 31.73 23.27 28.37
CA LYS A 167 31.61 23.67 26.96
C LYS A 167 30.26 23.27 26.39
N ASN A 168 29.85 23.99 25.34
CA ASN A 168 28.68 23.59 24.55
C ASN A 168 29.03 22.35 23.72
N ILE A 169 28.07 21.46 23.54
CA ILE A 169 28.23 20.28 22.69
C ILE A 169 27.20 20.34 21.58
N VAL A 170 27.67 20.21 20.35
CA VAL A 170 26.85 20.13 19.13
C VAL A 170 27.11 18.77 18.50
N ILE A 171 26.06 18.00 18.33
CA ILE A 171 26.13 16.62 17.86
C ILE A 171 25.32 16.53 16.57
N SER A 172 25.87 15.94 15.52
CA SER A 172 25.08 15.66 14.31
C SER A 172 23.95 14.69 14.64
N ASN A 173 22.79 14.90 14.04
CA ASN A 173 21.60 14.12 14.34
C ASN A 173 21.79 12.60 14.09
N GLU A 174 22.54 12.24 13.06
CA GLU A 174 22.90 10.85 12.76
C GLU A 174 23.60 10.16 13.93
N ASN A 175 24.70 10.76 14.43
CA ASN A 175 25.42 10.25 15.60
C ASN A 175 24.55 10.20 16.85
N PHE A 176 23.70 11.22 17.09
CA PHE A 176 22.82 11.23 18.25
C PHE A 176 21.81 10.08 18.18
N PHE A 177 21.18 9.87 17.02
CA PHE A 177 20.19 8.82 16.82
C PHE A 177 20.80 7.40 16.79
N ALA A 178 22.03 7.27 16.30
CA ALA A 178 22.78 6.02 16.41
C ALA A 178 22.93 5.60 17.89
N LEU A 179 23.26 6.54 18.77
CA LEU A 179 23.37 6.30 20.21
C LEU A 179 22.03 5.93 20.87
N THR A 180 20.88 6.35 20.32
CA THR A 180 19.56 6.00 20.87
C THR A 180 19.02 4.66 20.36
N THR A 181 19.57 4.13 19.28
CA THR A 181 19.06 2.90 18.62
C THR A 181 20.02 1.72 18.68
N GLN A 182 21.28 1.93 19.03
CA GLN A 182 22.28 0.87 19.10
C GLN A 182 22.03 -0.11 20.26
N GLU A 183 22.10 -1.41 19.96
CA GLU A 183 22.15 -2.47 20.98
C GLU A 183 23.56 -2.55 21.58
N LEU A 184 23.65 -2.35 22.90
CA LEU A 184 24.90 -2.35 23.64
C LEU A 184 24.87 -3.43 24.72
N SER A 185 25.82 -4.36 24.68
CA SER A 185 25.94 -5.46 25.65
C SER A 185 26.10 -4.96 27.10
N GLY A 186 26.83 -3.86 27.31
CA GLY A 186 26.95 -3.21 28.63
C GLY A 186 25.94 -2.10 28.90
N ASN A 187 24.82 -2.06 28.16
CA ASN A 187 23.65 -1.20 28.43
C ASN A 187 24.04 0.29 28.60
N ILE A 188 23.40 1.03 29.52
CA ILE A 188 23.69 2.45 29.82
C ILE A 188 25.17 2.67 30.20
N GLY A 189 25.85 1.67 30.77
CA GLY A 189 27.27 1.77 31.12
C GLY A 189 28.16 1.92 29.88
N SER A 190 27.94 1.06 28.87
CA SER A 190 28.61 1.16 27.57
C SER A 190 28.24 2.46 26.84
N LEU A 191 26.96 2.86 26.88
CA LEU A 191 26.49 4.11 26.29
C LEU A 191 27.21 5.33 26.89
N SER A 192 27.33 5.38 28.23
CA SER A 192 28.06 6.46 28.91
C SER A 192 29.53 6.52 28.52
N ASN A 193 30.16 5.37 28.25
CA ASN A 193 31.55 5.33 27.79
C ASN A 193 31.68 5.83 26.35
N GLN A 194 30.78 5.44 25.45
CA GLN A 194 30.77 5.93 24.07
C GLN A 194 30.55 7.44 23.99
N VAL A 195 29.60 7.98 24.77
CA VAL A 195 29.37 9.43 24.87
C VAL A 195 30.65 10.13 25.35
N ARG A 196 31.29 9.62 26.40
CA ARG A 196 32.54 10.17 26.93
C ARG A 196 33.68 10.15 25.91
N MET A 197 33.83 9.04 25.17
CA MET A 197 34.84 8.91 24.11
C MET A 197 34.57 9.90 22.97
N SER A 198 33.32 10.01 22.53
CA SER A 198 32.92 10.97 21.48
C SER A 198 33.22 12.42 21.86
N CYS A 199 32.97 12.80 23.12
CA CYS A 199 33.34 14.12 23.63
C CYS A 199 34.85 14.31 23.73
N ALA A 200 35.61 13.29 24.14
CA ALA A 200 37.06 13.34 24.24
C ALA A 200 37.73 13.51 22.87
N ASP A 201 37.25 12.77 21.86
CA ASP A 201 37.73 12.88 20.48
C ASP A 201 37.44 14.27 19.90
N ALA A 202 36.23 14.80 20.10
CA ALA A 202 35.88 16.15 19.67
C ALA A 202 36.71 17.24 20.38
N LEU A 203 37.00 17.05 21.67
CA LEU A 203 37.84 17.95 22.45
C LEU A 203 39.29 17.95 21.97
N ARG A 204 39.83 16.77 21.60
CA ARG A 204 41.16 16.64 20.98
C ARG A 204 41.26 17.39 19.66
N LEU A 205 40.20 17.36 18.84
CA LEU A 205 40.18 18.04 17.54
C LEU A 205 39.98 19.55 17.65
N THR A 206 39.26 20.02 18.67
CA THR A 206 38.93 21.45 18.85
C THR A 206 39.15 21.96 20.28
N PRO A 207 40.40 21.95 20.79
CA PRO A 207 40.70 22.23 22.20
C PRO A 207 40.37 23.67 22.62
N HIS A 208 40.45 24.64 21.70
CA HIS A 208 40.21 26.05 21.99
C HIS A 208 38.78 26.52 21.68
N SER A 209 37.93 25.68 21.07
CA SER A 209 36.55 26.05 20.76
C SER A 209 35.68 26.00 22.01
N GLN A 210 34.79 26.99 22.20
CA GLN A 210 33.74 26.97 23.23
C GLN A 210 32.65 25.93 22.92
N THR A 211 32.59 25.48 21.67
CA THR A 211 31.61 24.52 21.18
C THR A 211 32.32 23.31 20.58
N LEU A 212 32.06 22.13 21.14
CA LEU A 212 32.53 20.85 20.62
C LEU A 212 31.58 20.37 19.54
N PHE A 213 32.11 19.92 18.40
CA PHE A 213 31.32 19.34 17.32
C PHE A 213 31.60 17.84 17.23
N ILE A 214 30.54 17.04 17.31
CA ILE A 214 30.57 15.58 17.21
C ILE A 214 29.82 15.17 15.94
N GLY A 215 30.52 14.54 14.99
CA GLY A 215 29.98 14.14 13.68
C GLY A 215 30.34 15.09 12.52
N GLN A 216 30.08 14.65 11.29
CA GLN A 216 30.51 15.36 10.07
C GLN A 216 29.44 16.30 9.50
N ASP A 217 28.15 16.00 9.70
CA ASP A 217 27.05 16.83 9.18
C ASP A 217 26.73 18.00 10.12
N LYS A 218 26.80 19.22 9.58
CA LYS A 218 26.52 20.48 10.30
C LYS A 218 25.11 21.04 10.01
N LYS A 219 24.33 20.43 9.11
CA LYS A 219 23.01 20.93 8.72
C LYS A 219 21.94 20.62 9.77
N THR A 220 21.98 19.42 10.34
CA THR A 220 21.03 18.97 11.38
C THR A 220 21.77 18.55 12.63
N THR A 221 21.67 19.35 13.70
CA THR A 221 22.47 19.16 14.91
C THR A 221 21.64 19.31 16.18
N VAL A 222 21.94 18.47 17.17
CA VAL A 222 21.45 18.59 18.55
C VAL A 222 22.41 19.49 19.31
N LYS A 223 21.91 20.57 19.91
CA LYS A 223 22.72 21.52 20.68
C LYS A 223 22.45 21.36 22.17
N ILE A 224 23.52 21.15 22.91
CA ILE A 224 23.52 21.07 24.37
C ILE A 224 24.32 22.26 24.88
N THR A 225 23.60 23.25 25.40
CA THR A 225 24.14 24.51 25.90
C THR A 225 24.51 24.42 27.37
N TYR A 226 25.65 25.03 27.71
CA TYR A 226 26.11 25.20 29.07
C TYR A 226 26.36 26.70 29.36
N PRO A 227 25.78 27.27 30.45
CA PRO A 227 24.84 26.64 31.39
C PRO A 227 23.46 26.42 30.75
N SER A 228 22.78 25.34 31.12
CA SER A 228 21.49 24.95 30.57
C SER A 228 20.41 25.99 30.90
N THR A 229 19.82 26.63 29.90
CA THR A 229 18.55 27.35 30.05
C THR A 229 17.44 26.35 30.37
N SER A 230 16.60 26.68 31.34
CA SER A 230 15.46 25.87 31.79
C SER A 230 14.62 25.39 30.61
N SER A 231 14.51 24.08 30.44
CA SER A 231 13.38 23.50 29.71
C SER A 231 12.08 23.88 30.44
N PRO A 232 10.92 23.91 29.76
CA PRO A 232 9.64 24.15 30.42
C PRO A 232 9.51 23.20 31.61
N SER A 233 8.88 23.66 32.70
CA SER A 233 8.78 22.84 33.90
C SER A 233 7.97 21.57 33.59
N ILE A 234 8.30 20.45 34.25
CA ILE A 234 7.55 19.19 34.09
C ILE A 234 6.03 19.42 34.33
N GLU A 235 5.69 20.39 35.18
CA GLU A 235 4.32 20.81 35.49
C GLU A 235 3.59 21.41 34.27
N GLU A 236 4.25 22.24 33.46
CA GLU A 236 3.62 22.84 32.26
C GLU A 236 3.25 21.77 31.22
N TYR A 237 4.17 20.83 30.94
CA TYR A 237 3.89 19.70 30.05
C TYR A 237 2.73 18.82 30.55
N GLN A 238 2.62 18.64 31.88
CA GLN A 238 1.54 17.89 32.49
C GLN A 238 0.19 18.58 32.27
N ILE A 239 0.12 19.90 32.50
CA ILE A 239 -1.10 20.71 32.30
C ILE A 239 -1.54 20.67 30.83
N PHE A 240 -0.61 20.78 29.88
CA PHE A 240 -0.95 20.68 28.46
C PHE A 240 -1.47 19.29 28.09
N ALA A 241 -0.84 18.23 28.60
CA ALA A 241 -1.30 16.87 28.36
C ALA A 241 -2.74 16.66 28.90
N GLU A 242 -3.04 17.13 30.10
CA GLU A 242 -4.39 17.04 30.70
C GLU A 242 -5.45 17.78 29.87
N ARG A 243 -5.13 18.96 29.35
CA ARG A 243 -6.02 19.74 28.47
C ARG A 243 -6.21 19.11 27.09
N LEU A 244 -5.22 18.36 26.61
CA LEU A 244 -5.25 17.71 25.31
C LEU A 244 -6.09 16.42 25.33
N MET A 245 -6.13 15.70 26.46
CA MET A 245 -6.85 14.42 26.56
C MET A 245 -8.33 14.48 26.11
N PRO A 246 -9.15 15.47 26.52
CA PRO A 246 -10.53 15.59 26.04
C PRO A 246 -10.65 15.85 24.53
N ILE A 247 -9.69 16.59 23.95
CA ILE A 247 -9.67 16.84 22.50
C ILE A 247 -9.45 15.52 21.76
N LEU A 248 -8.57 14.67 22.29
CA LEU A 248 -8.24 13.38 21.71
C LEU A 248 -9.39 12.36 21.75
N ASP A 249 -10.48 12.61 22.48
CA ASP A 249 -11.65 11.73 22.53
C ASP A 249 -12.66 12.00 21.42
N ILE A 250 -12.50 13.08 20.66
CA ILE A 250 -13.38 13.44 19.56
C ILE A 250 -13.30 12.38 18.44
N ASN A 251 -14.46 11.91 18.00
CA ASN A 251 -14.59 10.90 16.93
C ASN A 251 -14.84 11.51 15.55
N GLU A 252 -15.27 12.76 15.48
CA GLU A 252 -15.36 13.50 14.22
C GLU A 252 -13.99 14.10 13.87
N PHE A 253 -13.31 13.53 12.87
CA PHE A 253 -11.91 13.86 12.60
C PHE A 253 -11.69 15.28 12.08
N ALA A 254 -12.67 15.88 11.39
CA ALA A 254 -12.61 17.28 10.97
C ALA A 254 -12.62 18.22 12.18
N GLU A 255 -13.51 17.97 13.15
CA GLU A 255 -13.56 18.72 14.42
C GLU A 255 -12.27 18.50 15.24
N LEU A 256 -11.78 17.26 15.29
CA LEU A 256 -10.52 16.93 15.96
C LEU A 256 -9.35 17.73 15.36
N LYS A 257 -9.26 17.79 14.03
CA LYS A 257 -8.23 18.56 13.33
C LYS A 257 -8.26 20.03 13.74
N GLU A 258 -9.43 20.67 13.67
CA GLU A 258 -9.58 22.08 13.99
C GLU A 258 -9.18 22.37 15.45
N LYS A 259 -9.64 21.55 16.40
CA LYS A 259 -9.29 21.71 17.81
C LYS A 259 -7.81 21.49 18.10
N LEU A 260 -7.16 20.55 17.41
CA LEU A 260 -5.72 20.34 17.54
C LEU A 260 -4.92 21.53 16.98
N GLN A 261 -5.30 22.09 15.83
CA GLN A 261 -4.66 23.28 15.26
C GLN A 261 -4.84 24.51 16.17
N LYS A 262 -6.04 24.69 16.72
CA LYS A 262 -6.32 25.75 17.70
C LYS A 262 -5.52 25.56 18.99
N PHE A 263 -5.41 24.32 19.48
CA PHE A 263 -4.61 24.02 20.67
C PHE A 263 -3.12 24.32 20.42
N ASP A 264 -2.60 23.94 19.27
CA ASP A 264 -1.20 24.17 18.90
C ASP A 264 -0.86 25.66 18.83
N SER A 265 -1.63 26.45 18.06
CA SER A 265 -1.42 27.90 17.92
C SER A 265 -1.60 28.66 19.23
N GLN A 266 -2.53 28.24 20.10
CA GLN A 266 -2.78 28.92 21.37
C GLN A 266 -1.78 28.58 22.47
N TYR A 267 -1.29 27.34 22.51
CA TYR A 267 -0.54 26.82 23.66
C TYR A 267 0.84 26.27 23.33
N LEU A 268 1.05 25.64 22.18
CA LEU A 268 2.28 24.88 21.90
C LEU A 268 3.30 25.64 21.07
N GLU A 269 2.89 26.38 20.05
CA GLU A 269 3.79 27.01 19.08
C GLU A 269 4.84 27.92 19.76
N ASN A 270 4.42 28.66 20.79
CA ASN A 270 5.27 29.60 21.52
C ASN A 270 6.05 28.96 22.69
N VAL A 271 5.67 27.74 23.12
CA VAL A 271 6.20 27.10 24.33
C VAL A 271 7.15 25.94 23.98
N VAL A 272 6.84 25.20 22.91
CA VAL A 272 7.56 23.99 22.50
C VAL A 272 8.48 24.30 21.33
N THR A 273 9.77 24.50 21.62
CA THR A 273 10.79 24.75 20.60
C THR A 273 11.29 23.44 19.98
N LEU A 274 11.02 23.25 18.68
CA LEU A 274 11.48 22.09 17.92
C LEU A 274 12.95 22.17 17.47
N SER A 275 13.57 23.34 17.57
CA SER A 275 14.89 23.64 16.99
C SER A 275 16.07 22.86 17.58
N ASN A 276 15.90 22.27 18.77
CA ASN A 276 16.93 21.48 19.46
C ASN A 276 16.50 20.03 19.75
N ASP A 277 15.33 19.59 19.28
CA ASP A 277 14.87 18.22 19.50
C ASP A 277 15.34 17.27 18.39
N SER A 278 16.29 16.40 18.77
CA SER A 278 16.87 15.37 17.90
C SER A 278 15.83 14.46 17.25
N LEU A 279 14.77 14.11 17.99
CA LEU A 279 13.74 13.21 17.50
C LEU A 279 12.90 13.90 16.44
N SER A 280 12.40 15.09 16.74
CA SER A 280 11.65 15.91 15.79
C SER A 280 12.45 16.14 14.50
N LEU A 281 13.75 16.42 14.61
CA LEU A 281 14.61 16.65 13.45
C LEU A 281 14.86 15.37 12.63
N SER A 282 15.09 14.23 13.29
CA SER A 282 15.27 12.93 12.62
C SER A 282 14.00 12.51 11.89
N MET A 283 12.86 12.61 12.57
CA MET A 283 11.55 12.36 12.00
C MET A 283 11.27 13.33 10.82
N LYS A 284 11.62 14.62 10.94
CA LYS A 284 11.48 15.61 9.88
C LYS A 284 12.25 15.17 8.64
N THR A 285 13.53 14.84 8.80
CA THR A 285 14.37 14.38 7.69
C THR A 285 13.80 13.11 7.04
N SER A 286 13.35 12.15 7.85
CA SER A 286 12.75 10.91 7.34
C SER A 286 11.46 11.17 6.56
N ILE A 287 10.54 11.95 7.09
CA ILE A 287 9.26 12.27 6.43
C ILE A 287 9.48 13.12 5.19
N GLN A 288 10.37 14.12 5.23
CA GLN A 288 10.66 14.96 4.07
C GLN A 288 11.34 14.15 2.95
N LYS A 289 12.20 13.19 3.29
CA LYS A 289 12.78 12.25 2.33
C LYS A 289 11.70 11.38 1.66
N GLN A 290 10.70 10.90 2.41
CA GLN A 290 9.57 10.17 1.82
C GLN A 290 8.66 11.10 1.01
N ASN A 291 8.39 12.30 1.49
CA ASN A 291 7.59 13.30 0.78
C ASN A 291 8.17 13.56 -0.62
N ARG A 292 9.47 13.85 -0.73
CA ARG A 292 10.17 14.06 -2.00
C ARG A 292 10.07 12.88 -2.98
N ARG A 293 9.82 11.67 -2.48
CA ARG A 293 9.68 10.47 -3.31
C ARG A 293 8.23 10.20 -3.73
N ILE A 294 7.25 10.72 -2.99
CA ILE A 294 5.83 10.37 -3.16
C ILE A 294 5.05 11.54 -3.76
N ILE A 295 5.17 12.74 -3.21
CA ILE A 295 4.36 13.92 -3.61
C ILE A 295 5.19 15.16 -3.96
N ASP A 296 6.46 15.22 -3.56
CA ASP A 296 7.38 16.36 -3.76
C ASP A 296 6.75 17.74 -3.49
N ASN A 297 5.98 17.79 -2.40
CA ASN A 297 5.29 18.97 -1.91
C ASN A 297 5.56 19.13 -0.41
N GLU A 298 6.70 19.74 -0.09
CA GLU A 298 7.13 19.93 1.29
C GLU A 298 6.14 20.81 2.06
N ALA A 299 5.59 21.86 1.41
CA ALA A 299 4.65 22.80 2.01
C ALA A 299 3.36 22.11 2.53
N MET A 300 2.90 21.06 1.84
CA MET A 300 1.74 20.29 2.26
C MET A 300 1.94 19.60 3.61
N THR A 301 3.16 19.12 3.91
CA THR A 301 3.42 18.26 5.07
C THR A 301 4.19 18.94 6.20
N LEU A 302 4.91 20.04 5.91
CA LEU A 302 5.82 20.67 6.87
C LEU A 302 5.11 21.16 8.13
N GLU A 303 4.11 22.02 7.96
CA GLU A 303 3.33 22.59 9.07
C GLU A 303 2.56 21.48 9.83
N PRO A 304 1.78 20.59 9.17
CA PRO A 304 1.18 19.42 9.82
C PRO A 304 2.16 18.61 10.67
N PHE A 305 3.35 18.36 10.14
CA PHE A 305 4.36 17.57 10.82
C PHE A 305 4.95 18.29 12.05
N GLU A 306 5.13 19.61 11.99
CA GLU A 306 5.61 20.39 13.13
C GLU A 306 4.59 20.39 14.28
N ILE A 307 3.30 20.48 13.98
CA ILE A 307 2.22 20.30 14.97
C ILE A 307 2.32 18.91 15.60
N VAL A 308 2.46 17.86 14.79
CA VAL A 308 2.59 16.46 15.26
C VAL A 308 3.80 16.28 16.18
N CYS A 309 4.93 16.94 15.88
CA CYS A 309 6.11 16.91 16.73
C CYS A 309 5.86 17.55 18.09
N ARG A 310 5.20 18.72 18.13
CA ARG A 310 4.85 19.38 19.39
C ARG A 310 3.88 18.53 20.22
N LEU A 311 2.88 17.92 19.57
CA LEU A 311 1.97 16.97 20.23
C LEU A 311 2.71 15.75 20.79
N LEU A 312 3.68 15.19 20.04
CA LEU A 312 4.47 14.05 20.49
C LEU A 312 5.30 14.40 21.74
N GLN A 313 5.91 15.58 21.78
CA GLN A 313 6.68 16.05 22.94
C GLN A 313 5.84 16.23 24.20
N ILE A 314 4.57 16.64 24.05
CA ILE A 314 3.63 16.83 25.16
C ILE A 314 3.11 15.50 25.68
N LEU A 315 2.78 14.59 24.77
CA LEU A 315 2.11 13.34 25.11
C LEU A 315 3.10 12.26 25.58
N LYS A 316 4.36 12.24 25.14
CA LYS A 316 5.43 11.30 25.59
C LYS A 316 4.97 9.85 25.80
N GLY A 317 4.11 9.32 24.92
CA GLY A 317 3.60 7.94 25.04
C GLY A 317 2.47 7.73 26.06
N LYS A 318 1.86 8.78 26.61
CA LYS A 318 0.65 8.73 27.48
C LYS A 318 -0.60 8.19 26.77
N LEU A 319 -0.55 7.98 25.45
CA LEU A 319 -1.66 7.50 24.64
C LEU A 319 -1.56 5.98 24.46
N PRO A 320 -2.56 5.20 24.92
CA PRO A 320 -2.53 3.75 24.76
C PRO A 320 -2.49 3.34 23.28
N GLU A 321 -1.56 2.46 22.93
CA GLU A 321 -1.37 1.99 21.54
C GLU A 321 -2.65 1.37 20.96
N LYS A 322 -3.42 0.64 21.79
CA LYS A 322 -4.70 0.05 21.41
C LYS A 322 -5.69 1.10 20.91
N LYS A 323 -5.84 2.21 21.64
CA LYS A 323 -6.75 3.31 21.29
C LYS A 323 -6.32 4.00 19.99
N LEU A 324 -5.01 4.13 19.77
CA LEU A 324 -4.45 4.65 18.52
C LEU A 324 -4.79 3.75 17.34
N LYS A 325 -4.61 2.43 17.46
CA LYS A 325 -4.96 1.46 16.41
C LYS A 325 -6.43 1.51 16.05
N GLU A 326 -7.32 1.58 17.05
CA GLU A 326 -8.76 1.72 16.85
C GLU A 326 -9.11 3.01 16.08
N LYS A 327 -8.50 4.14 16.46
CA LYS A 327 -8.71 5.42 15.76
C LYS A 327 -8.12 5.44 14.35
N ILE A 328 -6.96 4.84 14.11
CA ILE A 328 -6.39 4.69 12.76
C ILE A 328 -7.33 3.87 11.88
N HIS A 329 -7.89 2.79 12.41
CA HIS A 329 -8.87 1.97 11.68
C HIS A 329 -10.17 2.72 11.36
N LEU A 330 -10.65 3.57 12.28
CA LEU A 330 -11.80 4.43 12.01
C LEU A 330 -11.47 5.50 10.95
N LEU A 331 -10.28 6.09 11.05
CA LEU A 331 -9.79 7.10 10.10
C LEU A 331 -9.60 6.49 8.69
N SER A 332 -9.11 5.25 8.59
CA SER A 332 -8.92 4.57 7.30
C SER A 332 -10.23 4.24 6.58
N LYS A 333 -11.35 4.15 7.32
CA LYS A 333 -12.68 3.97 6.71
C LYS A 333 -13.25 5.26 6.13
N GLN A 334 -12.92 6.41 6.72
CA GLN A 334 -13.45 7.70 6.28
C GLN A 334 -12.52 8.43 5.30
N TYR A 335 -11.21 8.28 5.47
CA TYR A 335 -10.16 8.97 4.70
C TYR A 335 -9.09 7.95 4.25
N PRO A 336 -9.44 6.97 3.40
CA PRO A 336 -8.55 5.89 3.01
C PRO A 336 -7.28 6.39 2.31
N ARG A 337 -7.38 7.39 1.40
CA ARG A 337 -6.20 7.89 0.67
C ARG A 337 -5.27 8.69 1.58
N THR A 338 -5.82 9.49 2.48
CA THR A 338 -5.05 10.25 3.48
C THR A 338 -4.28 9.32 4.41
N ILE A 339 -4.93 8.27 4.91
CA ILE A 339 -4.25 7.27 5.77
C ILE A 339 -3.16 6.53 5.01
N LEU A 340 -3.42 6.21 3.75
CA LEU A 340 -2.44 5.53 2.94
C LEU A 340 -1.18 6.38 2.71
N LEU A 341 -1.36 7.65 2.34
CA LEU A 341 -0.25 8.60 2.20
C LEU A 341 0.57 8.68 3.49
N THR A 342 -0.09 8.83 4.63
CA THR A 342 0.61 8.98 5.92
C THR A 342 1.30 7.72 6.39
N THR A 343 0.75 6.54 6.09
CA THR A 343 1.40 5.26 6.32
C THR A 343 2.69 5.16 5.50
N ASN A 344 2.66 5.59 4.24
CA ASN A 344 3.83 5.62 3.37
C ASN A 344 4.88 6.65 3.83
N LEU A 345 4.46 7.86 4.23
CA LEU A 345 5.35 8.90 4.74
C LEU A 345 6.07 8.50 6.03
N THR A 346 5.41 7.71 6.88
CA THR A 346 5.93 7.33 8.21
C THR A 346 6.62 5.97 8.24
N ARG A 347 6.72 5.28 7.10
CA ARG A 347 7.24 3.90 7.01
C ARG A 347 8.66 3.72 7.57
N GLU A 348 9.53 4.71 7.38
CA GLU A 348 10.93 4.69 7.88
C GLU A 348 11.05 5.12 9.36
N LEU A 349 9.95 5.49 10.04
CA LEU A 349 9.98 5.87 11.45
C LEU A 349 10.06 4.66 12.40
N PRO A 350 10.65 4.80 13.61
CA PRO A 350 10.64 3.76 14.63
C PRO A 350 9.23 3.26 14.98
N LEU A 351 9.09 1.95 15.17
CA LEU A 351 7.79 1.29 15.40
C LEU A 351 7.03 1.87 16.61
N GLU A 352 7.74 2.32 17.64
CA GLU A 352 7.16 2.90 18.86
C GLU A 352 6.39 4.21 18.63
N ILE A 353 6.86 5.04 17.68
CA ILE A 353 6.26 6.35 17.40
C ILE A 353 5.45 6.36 16.11
N ARG A 354 5.66 5.39 15.23
CA ARG A 354 5.03 5.33 13.91
C ARG A 354 3.50 5.40 13.97
N PRO A 355 2.77 4.62 14.81
CA PRO A 355 1.32 4.72 14.90
C PRO A 355 0.85 6.11 15.33
N PHE A 356 1.54 6.73 16.29
CA PHE A 356 1.24 8.08 16.74
C PHE A 356 1.38 9.08 15.59
N VAL A 357 2.54 9.10 14.93
CA VAL A 357 2.80 10.04 13.84
C VAL A 357 1.85 9.80 12.68
N THR A 358 1.57 8.53 12.34
CA THR A 358 0.61 8.16 11.28
C THR A 358 -0.77 8.73 11.55
N PHE A 359 -1.28 8.52 12.77
CA PHE A 359 -2.61 8.99 13.15
C PHE A 359 -2.73 10.51 13.11
N PHE A 360 -1.86 11.22 13.83
CA PHE A 360 -1.98 12.68 13.92
C PHE A 360 -1.62 13.37 12.61
N LEU A 361 -0.64 12.87 11.86
CA LEU A 361 -0.36 13.39 10.52
C LEU A 361 -1.56 13.14 9.60
N GLY A 362 -2.23 11.99 9.70
CA GLY A 362 -3.44 11.67 8.95
C GLY A 362 -4.54 12.68 9.22
N VAL A 363 -4.83 12.94 10.50
CA VAL A 363 -5.81 13.95 10.92
C VAL A 363 -5.45 15.35 10.39
N MET A 364 -4.18 15.75 10.46
CA MET A 364 -3.74 17.07 9.97
C MET A 364 -3.80 17.22 8.45
N LEU A 365 -3.69 16.12 7.69
CA LEU A 365 -3.77 16.11 6.23
C LEU A 365 -5.20 15.98 5.68
N ILE A 366 -6.21 15.78 6.52
CA ILE A 366 -7.63 15.80 6.09
C ILE A 366 -7.93 17.09 5.33
N GLY A 367 -8.47 16.98 4.12
CA GLY A 367 -8.79 18.12 3.25
C GLY A 367 -7.58 18.77 2.57
N LYS A 368 -6.35 18.29 2.82
CA LYS A 368 -5.18 18.59 1.96
C LYS A 368 -4.97 17.50 0.90
N VAL A 369 -5.51 16.30 1.11
CA VAL A 369 -5.57 15.19 0.14
C VAL A 369 -7.02 15.02 -0.29
N SER A 370 -7.28 14.91 -1.59
CA SER A 370 -8.63 14.60 -2.09
C SER A 370 -8.98 13.13 -1.91
N GLU A 371 -10.13 12.86 -1.31
CA GLU A 371 -10.74 11.52 -1.23
C GLU A 371 -11.71 11.27 -2.41
N ASP A 372 -11.96 12.28 -3.26
CA ASP A 372 -12.93 12.20 -4.37
C ASP A 372 -12.37 11.52 -5.64
N ILE A 373 -11.08 11.19 -5.64
CA ILE A 373 -10.44 10.48 -6.75
C ILE A 373 -10.92 9.03 -6.75
N ARG A 374 -11.86 8.73 -7.67
CA ARG A 374 -12.61 7.47 -7.74
C ARG A 374 -11.74 6.23 -7.98
N TYR A 375 -10.78 6.32 -8.90
CA TYR A 375 -10.00 5.16 -9.31
C TYR A 375 -8.65 5.11 -8.59
N GLN A 376 -8.21 3.89 -8.27
CA GLN A 376 -6.88 3.66 -7.71
C GLN A 376 -5.85 3.70 -8.83
N ALA A 377 -4.75 4.43 -8.65
CA ALA A 377 -3.74 4.62 -9.71
C ALA A 377 -2.36 4.15 -9.27
N LEU A 378 -1.76 3.22 -10.03
CA LEU A 378 -0.50 2.58 -9.70
C LEU A 378 0.51 2.70 -10.85
N LEU A 379 1.73 3.10 -10.52
CA LEU A 379 2.87 3.11 -11.43
C LEU A 379 3.76 1.91 -11.11
N VAL A 380 4.22 1.16 -12.12
CA VAL A 380 5.12 0.02 -11.95
C VAL A 380 6.23 0.07 -12.99
N ALA A 381 7.49 0.16 -12.56
CA ALA A 381 8.64 0.16 -13.48
C ALA A 381 9.78 -0.72 -12.97
N HIS A 382 10.62 -1.16 -13.90
CA HIS A 382 11.92 -1.66 -13.55
C HIS A 382 12.88 -0.51 -13.22
N GLY A 383 13.82 -0.76 -12.32
CA GLY A 383 14.75 0.21 -11.77
C GLY A 383 14.47 0.51 -10.30
N ASN A 384 15.51 0.94 -9.60
CA ASN A 384 15.47 1.16 -8.15
C ASN A 384 14.80 2.49 -7.76
N ALA A 385 14.57 3.40 -8.71
CA ALA A 385 14.02 4.74 -8.44
C ALA A 385 13.15 5.31 -9.56
N THR A 386 13.10 4.71 -10.76
CA THR A 386 12.42 5.25 -11.94
C THR A 386 10.95 5.59 -11.65
N THR A 387 10.23 4.67 -11.02
CA THR A 387 8.80 4.82 -10.73
C THR A 387 8.54 5.87 -9.66
N SER A 388 9.35 5.91 -8.59
CA SER A 388 9.21 6.93 -7.56
C SER A 388 9.54 8.33 -8.07
N SER A 389 10.50 8.47 -8.99
CA SER A 389 10.77 9.77 -9.63
C SER A 389 9.57 10.27 -10.44
N ILE A 390 8.91 9.38 -11.18
CA ILE A 390 7.70 9.72 -11.95
C ILE A 390 6.54 10.05 -11.01
N GLN A 391 6.33 9.24 -9.97
CA GLN A 391 5.30 9.45 -8.96
C GLN A 391 5.40 10.84 -8.30
N ALA A 392 6.59 11.20 -7.83
CA ALA A 392 6.85 12.47 -7.18
C ALA A 392 6.49 13.65 -8.08
N VAL A 393 6.91 13.62 -9.35
CA VAL A 393 6.62 14.68 -10.32
C VAL A 393 5.14 14.72 -10.69
N ALA A 394 4.52 13.56 -10.93
CA ALA A 394 3.12 13.46 -11.31
C ALA A 394 2.22 14.04 -10.20
N ASN A 395 2.37 13.54 -8.97
CA ASN A 395 1.60 13.99 -7.82
C ASN A 395 1.82 15.50 -7.54
N LYS A 396 3.06 15.99 -7.64
CA LYS A 396 3.36 17.41 -7.43
C LYS A 396 2.63 18.31 -8.42
N MET A 397 2.68 17.98 -9.71
CA MET A 397 2.07 18.79 -10.77
C MET A 397 0.55 18.69 -10.75
N CYS A 398 0.02 17.52 -10.40
CA CYS A 398 -1.39 17.31 -10.11
C CYS A 398 -1.85 18.07 -8.84
N GLY A 399 -0.92 18.46 -7.97
CA GLY A 399 -1.22 19.17 -6.73
C GLY A 399 -1.81 18.30 -5.62
N ASP A 400 -1.89 16.98 -5.82
CA ASP A 400 -2.53 16.03 -4.92
C ASP A 400 -1.83 14.65 -4.97
N TYR A 401 -2.13 13.77 -4.01
CA TYR A 401 -1.65 12.39 -3.97
C TYR A 401 -2.52 11.51 -4.87
N VAL A 402 -2.13 11.37 -6.14
CA VAL A 402 -2.89 10.66 -7.17
C VAL A 402 -2.40 9.22 -7.34
N PHE A 403 -1.09 9.03 -7.48
CA PHE A 403 -0.45 7.76 -7.83
C PHE A 403 0.32 7.14 -6.68
N ASP A 404 0.26 5.81 -6.62
CA ASP A 404 1.23 4.95 -5.95
C ASP A 404 2.32 4.46 -6.91
N ALA A 405 3.46 4.00 -6.37
CA ALA A 405 4.55 3.46 -7.16
C ALA A 405 5.16 2.19 -6.57
N ILE A 406 5.45 1.24 -7.45
CA ILE A 406 6.25 0.04 -7.13
C ILE A 406 7.49 0.03 -8.02
N ASN A 407 8.65 0.26 -7.40
CA ASN A 407 9.95 0.07 -8.05
C ASN A 407 10.35 -1.41 -8.03
N MET A 408 10.79 -1.93 -9.18
CA MET A 408 11.24 -3.31 -9.33
C MET A 408 12.72 -3.37 -9.69
N PRO A 409 13.58 -3.97 -8.84
CA PRO A 409 14.95 -4.26 -9.23
C PRO A 409 15.01 -5.03 -10.56
N LEU A 410 16.04 -4.78 -11.37
CA LEU A 410 16.23 -5.46 -12.67
C LEU A 410 16.38 -6.99 -12.54
N SER A 411 16.72 -7.47 -11.34
CA SER A 411 16.82 -8.89 -11.01
C SER A 411 15.48 -9.54 -10.62
N SER A 412 14.39 -8.77 -10.51
CA SER A 412 13.10 -9.28 -10.05
C SER A 412 12.39 -10.08 -11.13
N SER A 413 11.73 -11.16 -10.72
CA SER A 413 10.90 -11.98 -11.63
C SER A 413 9.50 -11.39 -11.78
N ALA A 414 8.79 -11.77 -12.85
CA ALA A 414 7.39 -11.37 -13.04
C ALA A 414 6.48 -11.81 -11.87
N ARG A 415 6.78 -12.95 -11.23
CA ARG A 415 6.01 -13.43 -10.06
C ARG A 415 6.16 -12.48 -8.87
N ASP A 416 7.35 -11.96 -8.62
CA ASP A 416 7.60 -11.01 -7.53
C ASP A 416 6.80 -9.71 -7.72
N ILE A 417 6.58 -9.33 -8.98
CA ILE A 417 5.75 -8.17 -9.32
C ILE A 417 4.28 -8.47 -9.02
N ILE A 418 3.76 -9.62 -9.43
CA ILE A 418 2.38 -10.05 -9.10
C ILE A 418 2.16 -10.00 -7.60
N THR A 419 3.07 -10.56 -6.82
CA THR A 419 2.95 -10.58 -5.35
C THR A 419 2.85 -9.17 -4.79
N LYS A 420 3.77 -8.27 -5.16
CA LYS A 420 3.74 -6.88 -4.66
C LYS A 420 2.49 -6.11 -5.09
N VAL A 421 2.01 -6.34 -6.31
CA VAL A 421 0.79 -5.69 -6.80
C VAL A 421 -0.45 -6.26 -6.11
N ASN A 422 -0.51 -7.57 -5.87
CA ASN A 422 -1.61 -8.19 -5.10
C ASN A 422 -1.62 -7.71 -3.65
N ASP A 423 -0.46 -7.60 -3.01
CA ASP A 423 -0.35 -7.03 -1.67
C ASP A 423 -0.91 -5.60 -1.66
N TRP A 424 -0.53 -4.79 -2.66
CA TRP A 424 -1.04 -3.42 -2.84
C TRP A 424 -2.57 -3.37 -3.08
N LEU A 425 -3.11 -4.28 -3.89
CA LEU A 425 -4.56 -4.39 -4.17
C LEU A 425 -5.34 -4.80 -2.92
N SER A 426 -4.79 -5.68 -2.08
CA SER A 426 -5.48 -6.20 -0.89
C SER A 426 -5.78 -5.15 0.18
N GLU A 427 -5.04 -4.04 0.16
CA GLU A 427 -5.16 -2.94 1.12
C GLU A 427 -6.15 -1.84 0.69
N ARG A 428 -6.79 -1.95 -0.48
CA ARG A 428 -7.58 -0.87 -1.09
C ARG A 428 -8.94 -1.36 -1.60
N ASP A 429 -9.89 -0.44 -1.65
CA ASP A 429 -11.13 -0.66 -2.38
C ASP A 429 -10.88 -0.50 -3.88
N THR A 430 -11.16 -1.55 -4.64
CA THR A 430 -10.96 -1.63 -6.09
C THR A 430 -12.28 -1.68 -6.86
N SER A 431 -13.42 -1.44 -6.20
CA SER A 431 -14.77 -1.54 -6.78
C SER A 431 -15.02 -0.56 -7.93
N GLU A 432 -14.54 0.67 -7.80
CA GLU A 432 -14.65 1.69 -8.86
C GLU A 432 -13.67 1.46 -10.02
N GLY A 433 -12.59 0.71 -9.78
CA GLY A 433 -11.59 0.34 -10.78
C GLY A 433 -10.17 0.81 -10.46
N VAL A 434 -9.23 0.30 -11.25
CA VAL A 434 -7.78 0.46 -11.07
C VAL A 434 -7.15 0.87 -12.40
N ILE A 435 -6.29 1.89 -12.38
CA ILE A 435 -5.48 2.33 -13.51
C ILE A 435 -4.02 2.05 -13.20
N MET A 436 -3.34 1.32 -14.09
CA MET A 436 -1.95 0.91 -13.90
C MET A 436 -1.09 1.32 -15.10
N LEU A 437 0.02 2.03 -14.86
CA LEU A 437 1.01 2.38 -15.88
C LEU A 437 2.27 1.52 -15.69
N VAL A 438 2.73 0.87 -16.76
CA VAL A 438 3.85 -0.07 -16.74
C VAL A 438 4.92 0.23 -17.81
N ASP A 439 6.19 -0.04 -17.48
CA ASP A 439 7.37 0.34 -18.29
C ASP A 439 7.82 -0.73 -19.31
N MET A 440 7.56 -2.03 -19.07
CA MET A 440 8.01 -3.10 -19.96
C MET A 440 6.91 -4.10 -20.31
N GLY A 441 6.79 -4.45 -21.60
CA GLY A 441 5.76 -5.35 -22.12
C GLY A 441 5.72 -6.78 -21.54
N SER A 442 6.71 -7.22 -20.73
CA SER A 442 6.59 -8.47 -19.95
C SER A 442 5.54 -8.37 -18.83
N LEU A 443 5.28 -7.16 -18.33
CA LEU A 443 4.23 -6.87 -17.35
C LEU A 443 2.82 -7.00 -17.96
N THR A 444 2.69 -7.02 -19.29
CA THR A 444 1.40 -7.17 -19.97
C THR A 444 0.75 -8.53 -19.73
N HIS A 445 1.48 -9.56 -19.29
CA HIS A 445 0.85 -10.83 -18.89
C HIS A 445 0.33 -10.85 -17.44
N LEU A 446 0.63 -9.81 -16.65
CA LEU A 446 0.25 -9.74 -15.23
C LEU A 446 -1.24 -9.54 -15.02
N TYR A 447 -1.93 -8.78 -15.89
CA TYR A 447 -3.35 -8.43 -15.67
C TYR A 447 -4.26 -9.67 -15.59
N LYS A 448 -3.93 -10.78 -16.29
CA LYS A 448 -4.71 -12.02 -16.21
C LYS A 448 -4.69 -12.62 -14.80
N SER A 449 -3.57 -12.45 -14.10
CA SER A 449 -3.39 -12.92 -12.72
C SER A 449 -3.92 -11.92 -11.69
N LEU A 450 -3.96 -10.62 -12.03
CA LEU A 450 -4.44 -9.54 -11.15
C LEU A 450 -5.97 -9.35 -11.22
N LYS A 451 -6.59 -9.56 -12.39
CA LYS A 451 -8.04 -9.36 -12.62
C LYS A 451 -8.94 -10.06 -11.60
N PRO A 452 -8.66 -11.30 -11.15
CA PRO A 452 -9.50 -11.95 -10.15
C PRO A 452 -9.57 -11.24 -8.79
N GLN A 453 -8.61 -10.35 -8.47
CA GLN A 453 -8.56 -9.61 -7.20
C GLN A 453 -9.15 -8.20 -7.29
N ILE A 454 -9.56 -7.76 -8.49
CA ILE A 454 -10.09 -6.43 -8.73
C ILE A 454 -11.60 -6.54 -8.90
N LEU A 455 -12.34 -5.74 -8.13
CA LEU A 455 -13.81 -5.74 -8.19
C LEU A 455 -14.35 -4.91 -9.38
N GLY A 456 -13.66 -3.83 -9.73
CA GLY A 456 -14.03 -2.91 -10.82
C GLY A 456 -13.28 -3.12 -12.14
N GLU A 457 -13.24 -2.06 -12.95
CA GLU A 457 -12.53 -2.06 -14.23
C GLU A 457 -11.01 -1.95 -14.04
N LEU A 458 -10.22 -2.55 -14.93
CA LEU A 458 -8.75 -2.45 -14.91
C LEU A 458 -8.25 -1.89 -16.24
N LEU A 459 -7.51 -0.78 -16.18
CA LEU A 459 -6.86 -0.14 -17.32
C LEU A 459 -5.35 -0.30 -17.14
N VAL A 460 -4.69 -0.97 -18.08
CA VAL A 460 -3.23 -1.15 -18.08
C VAL A 460 -2.63 -0.42 -19.27
N ILE A 461 -1.77 0.55 -18.98
CA ILE A 461 -1.11 1.39 -19.96
C ILE A 461 0.36 0.98 -20.02
N ASN A 462 0.78 0.41 -21.14
CA ASN A 462 2.16 -0.05 -21.35
C ASN A 462 3.07 1.09 -21.85
N ASN A 463 3.07 2.20 -21.12
CA ASN A 463 3.93 3.35 -21.38
C ASN A 463 4.02 4.19 -20.09
N LEU A 464 5.08 3.99 -19.33
CA LEU A 464 5.33 4.75 -18.12
C LEU A 464 6.29 5.90 -18.39
N THR A 465 5.75 7.03 -18.86
CA THR A 465 6.48 8.31 -18.94
C THR A 465 5.84 9.35 -18.04
N THR A 466 6.62 10.35 -17.61
CA THR A 466 6.10 11.42 -16.76
C THR A 466 4.94 12.17 -17.41
N SER A 467 4.98 12.42 -18.72
CA SER A 467 3.87 13.05 -19.45
C SER A 467 2.58 12.23 -19.40
N TYR A 468 2.69 10.90 -19.52
CA TYR A 468 1.53 10.01 -19.46
C TYR A 468 0.93 9.94 -18.06
N ALA A 469 1.78 9.84 -17.03
CA ALA A 469 1.34 9.87 -15.64
C ALA A 469 0.64 11.20 -15.31
N LEU A 470 1.13 12.33 -15.84
CA LEU A 470 0.50 13.63 -15.66
C LEU A 470 -0.87 13.74 -16.32
N GLU A 471 -0.99 13.31 -17.58
CA GLU A 471 -2.27 13.36 -18.29
C GLU A 471 -3.32 12.52 -17.55
N ILE A 472 -3.00 11.26 -17.26
CA ILE A 472 -3.90 10.37 -16.52
C ILE A 472 -4.22 10.96 -15.14
N GLY A 473 -3.23 11.53 -14.45
CA GLY A 473 -3.43 12.17 -13.16
C GLY A 473 -4.42 13.34 -13.21
N GLN A 474 -4.36 14.15 -14.26
CA GLN A 474 -5.29 15.26 -14.46
C GLN A 474 -6.72 14.75 -14.73
N GLN A 475 -6.85 13.71 -15.55
CA GLN A 475 -8.14 13.08 -15.84
C GLN A 475 -8.79 12.49 -14.58
N LEU A 476 -7.97 11.89 -13.71
CA LEU A 476 -8.38 11.37 -12.40
C LEU A 476 -8.89 12.47 -11.47
N ILE A 477 -8.18 13.60 -11.39
CA ILE A 477 -8.58 14.75 -10.57
C ILE A 477 -9.87 15.38 -11.10
N ASN A 478 -10.03 15.44 -12.42
CA ASN A 478 -11.22 16.00 -13.05
C ASN A 478 -12.47 15.11 -12.91
N GLY A 479 -12.32 13.88 -12.40
CA GLY A 479 -13.43 12.96 -12.16
C GLY A 479 -14.04 12.37 -13.42
N ASN A 480 -13.26 12.27 -14.51
CA ASN A 480 -13.73 11.75 -15.79
C ASN A 480 -14.10 10.26 -15.72
N LEU A 481 -14.97 9.81 -16.62
CA LEU A 481 -15.43 8.42 -16.63
C LEU A 481 -14.31 7.50 -17.14
N PHE A 482 -14.25 6.28 -16.61
CA PHE A 482 -13.19 5.31 -16.92
C PHE A 482 -12.97 5.10 -18.43
N TYR A 483 -14.06 5.01 -19.20
CA TYR A 483 -14.02 4.92 -20.67
C TYR A 483 -13.39 6.16 -21.34
N GLU A 484 -13.64 7.36 -20.83
CA GLU A 484 -13.06 8.59 -21.37
C GLU A 484 -11.55 8.64 -21.10
N ILE A 485 -11.12 8.24 -19.90
CA ILE A 485 -9.70 8.12 -19.55
C ILE A 485 -9.00 7.12 -20.48
N ALA A 486 -9.63 5.96 -20.72
CA ALA A 486 -9.12 4.95 -21.65
C ALA A 486 -9.01 5.49 -23.09
N LYS A 487 -10.03 6.21 -23.57
CA LYS A 487 -10.03 6.80 -24.91
C LYS A 487 -8.96 7.89 -25.09
N THR A 488 -8.78 8.77 -24.11
CA THR A 488 -7.74 9.82 -24.15
C THR A 488 -6.35 9.21 -24.14
N ALA A 489 -6.14 8.14 -23.37
CA ALA A 489 -4.88 7.39 -23.40
C ALA A 489 -4.60 6.84 -24.82
N GLU A 490 -5.62 6.35 -25.53
CA GLU A 490 -5.47 5.86 -26.91
C GLU A 490 -5.22 6.96 -27.96
N SER A 491 -5.78 8.18 -27.81
CA SER A 491 -5.77 9.21 -28.86
C SER A 491 -4.58 10.16 -28.85
N ASP A 492 -4.08 10.57 -27.68
CA ASP A 492 -3.27 11.79 -27.56
C ASP A 492 -1.75 11.58 -27.65
N PHE A 493 -1.30 10.33 -27.65
CA PHE A 493 0.13 10.02 -27.62
C PHE A 493 0.45 8.82 -28.51
N VAL A 494 0.85 9.09 -29.75
CA VAL A 494 1.42 8.11 -30.69
C VAL A 494 2.69 7.53 -30.07
N THR A 495 2.53 6.41 -29.37
CA THR A 495 3.62 5.48 -29.08
C THR A 495 3.40 4.23 -29.90
N ASN A 496 4.47 3.52 -30.27
CA ASN A 496 4.40 2.25 -30.98
C ASN A 496 3.41 1.33 -30.28
N ILE A 497 2.18 1.29 -30.78
CA ILE A 497 1.17 0.33 -30.39
C ILE A 497 1.67 -1.01 -30.90
N GLN A 498 2.38 -1.73 -30.04
CA GLN A 498 2.37 -3.18 -30.13
C GLN A 498 1.05 -3.64 -29.52
N TYR A 499 0.01 -3.63 -30.36
CA TYR A 499 -1.12 -4.50 -30.19
C TYR A 499 -0.63 -5.92 -30.49
N PHE A 500 -0.31 -6.69 -29.46
CA PHE A 500 -0.15 -8.13 -29.62
C PHE A 500 -1.55 -8.76 -29.65
N GLU A 501 -2.10 -8.88 -30.85
CA GLU A 501 -3.04 -9.97 -31.14
C GLU A 501 -2.23 -11.27 -31.18
N GLY A 502 -1.93 -11.81 -29.99
CA GLY A 502 -1.60 -13.22 -29.90
C GLY A 502 -2.88 -13.99 -30.20
N PHE A 503 -3.10 -14.39 -31.45
CA PHE A 503 -3.98 -15.52 -31.71
C PHE A 503 -3.46 -16.71 -30.89
N ALA A 504 -4.43 -17.36 -30.26
CA ALA A 504 -4.23 -18.24 -29.14
C ALA A 504 -3.18 -19.33 -29.46
N VAL A 505 -2.42 -19.73 -28.43
CA VAL A 505 -1.69 -21.02 -28.40
C VAL A 505 -2.68 -22.21 -28.52
N GLU A 506 -3.97 -21.91 -28.43
CA GLU A 506 -5.09 -22.84 -28.52
C GLU A 506 -5.77 -22.69 -29.89
N LYS A 507 -6.10 -23.84 -30.48
CA LYS A 507 -6.81 -23.94 -31.76
C LYS A 507 -8.07 -23.08 -31.73
N ASN A 508 -8.27 -22.23 -32.74
CA ASN A 508 -9.37 -21.27 -32.75
C ASN A 508 -10.22 -21.32 -34.02
N VAL A 509 -11.45 -20.80 -33.93
CA VAL A 509 -12.38 -20.61 -35.05
C VAL A 509 -12.83 -19.17 -35.07
N ILE A 510 -12.68 -18.53 -36.23
CA ILE A 510 -13.10 -17.15 -36.45
C ILE A 510 -14.55 -17.15 -36.94
N ILE A 511 -15.38 -16.30 -36.37
CA ILE A 511 -16.78 -16.11 -36.73
C ILE A 511 -16.96 -14.66 -37.13
N SER A 512 -17.46 -14.43 -38.35
CA SER A 512 -17.74 -13.08 -38.86
C SER A 512 -19.12 -13.02 -39.52
N SER A 513 -19.69 -11.83 -39.56
CA SER A 513 -20.96 -11.57 -40.24
C SER A 513 -20.93 -10.17 -40.81
N ILE A 514 -21.25 -10.06 -42.10
CA ILE A 514 -21.35 -8.79 -42.81
C ILE A 514 -22.51 -7.92 -42.31
N SER A 515 -23.55 -8.58 -41.79
CA SER A 515 -24.69 -7.93 -41.15
C SER A 515 -24.38 -7.40 -39.75
N GLY A 516 -23.11 -7.42 -39.32
CA GLY A 516 -22.63 -6.79 -38.09
C GLY A 516 -22.22 -7.77 -36.99
N ARG A 517 -21.51 -7.23 -36.00
CA ARG A 517 -20.86 -7.99 -34.92
C ARG A 517 -21.85 -8.72 -34.02
N ASP A 518 -23.05 -8.18 -33.80
CA ASP A 518 -24.03 -8.80 -32.91
C ASP A 518 -24.64 -10.08 -33.50
N ILE A 519 -24.76 -10.15 -34.83
CA ILE A 519 -25.13 -11.39 -35.54
C ILE A 519 -24.01 -12.42 -35.40
N ALA A 520 -22.75 -12.01 -35.56
CA ALA A 520 -21.61 -12.90 -35.33
C ALA A 520 -21.54 -13.41 -33.88
N LYS A 521 -21.90 -12.58 -32.88
CA LYS A 521 -22.05 -13.02 -31.47
C LYS A 521 -23.18 -14.04 -31.30
N LYS A 522 -24.35 -13.84 -31.92
CA LYS A 522 -25.44 -14.83 -31.86
C LYS A 522 -25.04 -16.16 -32.52
N ILE A 523 -24.32 -16.12 -33.64
CA ILE A 523 -23.73 -17.32 -34.28
C ILE A 523 -22.74 -17.99 -33.33
N LYS A 524 -21.86 -17.21 -32.67
CA LYS A 524 -20.95 -17.72 -31.64
C LYS A 524 -21.70 -18.44 -30.52
N MET A 525 -22.79 -17.89 -30.00
CA MET A 525 -23.59 -18.54 -28.95
C MET A 525 -24.17 -19.89 -29.41
N ILE A 526 -24.56 -20.03 -30.68
CA ILE A 526 -24.97 -21.32 -31.25
C ILE A 526 -23.79 -22.28 -31.28
N CYS A 527 -22.63 -21.84 -31.78
CA CYS A 527 -21.41 -22.67 -31.83
C CYS A 527 -20.92 -23.10 -30.44
N GLU A 528 -20.96 -22.23 -29.43
CA GLU A 528 -20.50 -22.53 -28.05
C GLU A 528 -21.23 -23.74 -27.43
N LYS A 529 -22.47 -24.02 -27.84
CA LYS A 529 -23.23 -25.19 -27.36
C LYS A 529 -22.66 -26.53 -27.86
N TYR A 530 -21.97 -26.54 -29.00
CA TYR A 530 -21.63 -27.77 -29.74
C TYR A 530 -20.12 -27.94 -30.02
N PHE A 531 -19.35 -26.86 -30.01
CA PHE A 531 -17.90 -26.91 -30.21
C PHE A 531 -17.16 -27.45 -29.00
N ASN A 532 -16.03 -28.13 -29.24
CA ASN A 532 -15.19 -28.61 -28.14
C ASN A 532 -14.71 -27.42 -27.28
N PRO A 533 -14.68 -27.58 -25.94
CA PRO A 533 -14.34 -26.49 -25.02
C PRO A 533 -12.91 -25.97 -25.19
N ASP A 534 -12.00 -26.78 -25.73
CA ASP A 534 -10.61 -26.42 -26.01
C ASP A 534 -10.44 -25.55 -27.27
N ILE A 535 -11.54 -25.30 -28.02
CA ILE A 535 -11.52 -24.50 -29.24
C ILE A 535 -12.06 -23.10 -28.93
N LYS A 536 -11.21 -22.10 -29.11
CA LYS A 536 -11.60 -20.71 -28.87
C LYS A 536 -12.40 -20.14 -30.03
N LEU A 537 -13.60 -19.62 -29.76
CA LEU A 537 -14.45 -18.95 -30.74
C LEU A 537 -14.25 -17.43 -30.71
N ILE A 538 -13.73 -16.87 -31.81
CA ILE A 538 -13.33 -15.46 -31.94
C ILE A 538 -14.32 -14.76 -32.87
N VAL A 539 -14.88 -13.63 -32.44
CA VAL A 539 -15.83 -12.85 -33.25
C VAL A 539 -15.14 -11.61 -33.81
N LEU A 540 -15.07 -11.54 -35.13
CA LEU A 540 -14.59 -10.39 -35.89
C LEU A 540 -15.75 -9.73 -36.64
N ASN A 541 -15.70 -8.42 -36.84
CA ASN A 541 -16.52 -7.77 -37.85
C ASN A 541 -15.99 -8.10 -39.26
N TYR A 542 -16.75 -7.79 -40.32
CA TYR A 542 -16.34 -8.14 -41.69
C TYR A 542 -15.05 -7.43 -42.13
N GLY A 543 -14.90 -6.13 -41.84
CA GLY A 543 -13.68 -5.39 -42.17
C GLY A 543 -12.42 -5.89 -41.43
N GLU A 544 -12.58 -6.28 -40.16
CA GLU A 544 -11.54 -6.93 -39.34
C GLU A 544 -11.14 -8.28 -39.96
N LEU A 545 -12.10 -9.07 -40.44
CA LEU A 545 -11.82 -10.33 -41.13
C LEU A 545 -11.05 -10.11 -42.44
N VAL A 546 -11.47 -9.15 -43.27
CA VAL A 546 -10.77 -8.81 -44.52
C VAL A 546 -9.34 -8.37 -44.22
N SER A 547 -9.16 -7.46 -43.26
CA SER A 547 -7.84 -6.99 -42.82
C SER A 547 -6.96 -8.14 -42.31
N ALA A 548 -7.54 -9.09 -41.58
CA ALA A 548 -6.83 -10.27 -41.08
C ALA A 548 -6.39 -11.21 -42.19
N LEU A 549 -7.21 -11.39 -43.24
CA LEU A 549 -6.89 -12.21 -44.40
C LEU A 549 -5.82 -11.56 -45.30
N GLU A 550 -5.87 -10.24 -45.48
CA GLU A 550 -4.83 -9.47 -46.18
C GLU A 550 -3.48 -9.58 -45.47
N ARG A 551 -3.48 -9.46 -44.13
CA ARG A 551 -2.29 -9.71 -43.31
C ARG A 551 -1.81 -11.14 -43.42
N ALA A 552 -2.70 -12.12 -43.36
CA ALA A 552 -2.34 -13.53 -43.50
C ALA A 552 -1.70 -13.86 -44.86
N SER A 553 -2.01 -13.05 -45.89
CA SER A 553 -1.42 -13.19 -47.22
C SER A 553 -0.04 -12.56 -47.33
N SER A 554 0.30 -11.59 -46.47
CA SER A 554 1.61 -10.92 -46.45
C SER A 554 2.56 -11.43 -45.37
N GLU A 555 2.04 -11.97 -44.27
CA GLU A 555 2.78 -12.46 -43.11
C GLU A 555 2.61 -13.98 -42.95
N GLU A 556 3.68 -14.74 -43.20
CA GLU A 556 3.66 -16.20 -43.13
C GLU A 556 3.39 -16.69 -41.69
N GLY A 557 2.34 -17.48 -41.50
CA GLY A 557 1.97 -18.04 -40.20
C GLY A 557 1.04 -17.18 -39.32
N TYR A 558 0.54 -16.03 -39.82
CA TYR A 558 -0.34 -15.13 -39.05
C TYR A 558 -1.63 -15.82 -38.53
N LEU A 559 -2.26 -16.69 -39.32
CA LEU A 559 -3.46 -17.46 -38.94
C LEU A 559 -3.17 -18.96 -38.71
N LYS A 560 -1.95 -19.32 -38.34
CA LYS A 560 -1.50 -20.73 -38.25
C LYS A 560 -2.34 -21.60 -37.31
N GLU A 561 -2.85 -21.03 -36.21
CA GLU A 561 -3.65 -21.75 -35.21
C GLU A 561 -5.17 -21.65 -35.46
N THR A 562 -5.59 -20.93 -36.51
CA THR A 562 -6.99 -20.83 -36.90
C THR A 562 -7.37 -22.05 -37.73
N ALA A 563 -8.29 -22.85 -37.19
CA ALA A 563 -8.73 -24.09 -37.81
C ALA A 563 -9.83 -23.88 -38.85
N LEU A 564 -10.65 -22.84 -38.71
CA LEU A 564 -11.82 -22.59 -39.56
C LEU A 564 -12.28 -21.13 -39.46
N ILE A 565 -12.85 -20.62 -40.55
CA ILE A 565 -13.58 -19.35 -40.59
C ILE A 565 -15.06 -19.65 -40.89
N LEU A 566 -15.96 -19.24 -40.00
CA LEU A 566 -17.41 -19.26 -40.21
C LEU A 566 -17.86 -17.84 -40.58
N THR A 567 -18.51 -17.68 -41.72
CA THR A 567 -18.93 -16.36 -42.20
C THR A 567 -20.30 -16.40 -42.87
N THR A 568 -20.95 -15.25 -43.00
CA THR A 568 -22.18 -15.08 -43.81
C THR A 568 -21.90 -14.38 -45.14
N SER A 569 -20.61 -14.17 -45.48
CA SER A 569 -20.15 -13.65 -46.76
C SER A 569 -19.41 -14.71 -47.53
N TYR A 570 -19.44 -14.62 -48.85
CA TYR A 570 -18.48 -15.37 -49.66
C TYR A 570 -17.11 -14.70 -49.50
N LEU A 571 -16.09 -15.54 -49.35
CA LEU A 571 -14.69 -15.13 -49.32
C LEU A 571 -14.02 -15.75 -50.54
N ASP A 572 -13.06 -15.04 -51.12
CA ASP A 572 -12.30 -15.55 -52.25
C ASP A 572 -11.58 -16.86 -51.91
N ASN A 573 -11.48 -17.76 -52.89
CA ASN A 573 -10.88 -19.09 -52.75
C ASN A 573 -9.35 -19.10 -52.48
N THR A 574 -8.73 -17.93 -52.31
CA THR A 574 -7.30 -17.75 -52.06
C THR A 574 -6.94 -17.64 -50.58
N THR A 575 -7.90 -17.89 -49.67
CA THR A 575 -7.68 -17.77 -48.23
C THR A 575 -6.80 -18.92 -47.67
N PRO A 576 -5.83 -18.63 -46.79
CA PRO A 576 -4.92 -19.63 -46.23
C PRO A 576 -5.56 -20.55 -45.18
N VAL A 577 -6.80 -20.27 -44.78
CA VAL A 577 -7.57 -20.99 -43.76
C VAL A 577 -8.89 -21.44 -44.38
N PRO A 578 -9.36 -22.69 -44.13
CA PRO A 578 -10.65 -23.14 -44.65
C PRO A 578 -11.79 -22.26 -44.11
N SER A 579 -12.74 -21.93 -44.97
CA SER A 579 -13.92 -21.12 -44.64
C SER A 579 -15.22 -21.86 -44.96
N ILE A 580 -16.27 -21.57 -44.18
CA ILE A 580 -17.64 -22.02 -44.40
C ILE A 580 -18.53 -20.80 -44.46
N ASN A 581 -19.26 -20.67 -45.56
CA ASN A 581 -20.40 -19.76 -45.61
C ASN A 581 -21.61 -20.44 -44.96
N LEU A 582 -22.05 -19.91 -43.82
CA LEU A 582 -23.16 -20.48 -43.05
C LEU A 582 -24.50 -20.45 -43.79
N ILE A 583 -24.63 -19.62 -44.81
CA ILE A 583 -25.83 -19.58 -45.67
C ILE A 583 -25.98 -20.86 -46.49
N ASP A 584 -24.88 -21.58 -46.74
CA ASP A 584 -24.92 -22.86 -47.46
C ASP A 584 -25.59 -23.99 -46.65
N VAL A 585 -25.98 -23.72 -45.39
CA VAL A 585 -26.83 -24.63 -44.61
C VAL A 585 -28.22 -24.84 -45.24
N LEU A 586 -28.63 -23.94 -46.13
CA LEU A 586 -29.88 -24.02 -46.87
C LEU A 586 -29.81 -24.96 -48.09
N ASP A 587 -28.63 -25.51 -48.41
CA ASP A 587 -28.45 -26.49 -49.49
C ASP A 587 -28.96 -27.89 -49.10
N GLU A 588 -29.43 -28.68 -50.06
CA GLU A 588 -29.93 -30.07 -49.82
C GLU A 588 -28.86 -31.02 -49.22
N ASP A 589 -27.56 -30.76 -49.44
CA ASP A 589 -26.45 -31.58 -48.93
C ASP A 589 -25.70 -30.92 -47.74
N ALA A 590 -26.32 -29.93 -47.09
CA ALA A 590 -25.71 -29.11 -46.03
C ALA A 590 -25.11 -29.93 -44.89
N GLU A 591 -25.85 -30.93 -44.38
CA GLU A 591 -25.43 -31.76 -43.25
C GLU A 591 -24.15 -32.54 -43.57
N ASN A 592 -24.06 -33.12 -44.77
CA ASN A 592 -22.88 -33.85 -45.21
C ASN A 592 -21.67 -32.93 -45.42
N LYS A 593 -21.88 -31.71 -45.94
CA LYS A 593 -20.82 -30.70 -46.11
C LYS A 593 -20.29 -30.24 -44.74
N LEU A 594 -21.17 -29.87 -43.82
CA LEU A 594 -20.82 -29.46 -42.45
C LEU A 594 -20.11 -30.58 -41.69
N ASN A 595 -20.57 -31.82 -41.82
CA ASN A 595 -19.92 -32.97 -41.17
C ASN A 595 -18.48 -33.18 -41.65
N ARG A 596 -18.20 -32.96 -42.94
CA ARG A 596 -16.83 -33.04 -43.48
C ARG A 596 -15.95 -31.88 -43.00
N GLN A 597 -16.47 -30.67 -42.98
CA GLN A 597 -15.70 -29.45 -42.68
C GLN A 597 -15.49 -29.21 -41.18
N LEU A 598 -16.44 -29.62 -40.33
CA LEU A 598 -16.37 -29.51 -38.87
C LEU A 598 -15.70 -30.73 -38.20
N LYS A 599 -15.10 -31.61 -39.01
CA LYS A 599 -14.41 -32.81 -38.53
C LYS A 599 -13.28 -32.41 -37.57
N ASN A 600 -13.28 -33.02 -36.38
CA ASN A 600 -12.35 -32.72 -35.26
C ASN A 600 -12.57 -31.36 -34.56
N LEU A 601 -13.66 -30.65 -34.85
CA LEU A 601 -14.05 -29.43 -34.13
C LEU A 601 -15.29 -29.65 -33.24
N ILE A 602 -16.21 -30.50 -33.69
CA ILE A 602 -17.42 -30.88 -32.95
C ILE A 602 -17.59 -32.40 -32.95
N HIS A 603 -18.34 -32.93 -31.97
CA HIS A 603 -18.68 -34.35 -31.96
C HIS A 603 -19.62 -34.69 -33.13
N PRO A 604 -19.43 -35.80 -33.88
CA PRO A 604 -20.23 -36.11 -35.08
C PRO A 604 -21.74 -36.18 -34.83
N SER A 605 -22.17 -36.62 -33.64
CA SER A 605 -23.60 -36.66 -33.28
C SER A 605 -24.22 -35.28 -33.04
N SER A 606 -23.40 -34.24 -32.88
CA SER A 606 -23.84 -32.86 -32.65
C SER A 606 -24.03 -32.08 -33.96
N VAL A 607 -23.48 -32.57 -35.08
CA VAL A 607 -23.58 -31.92 -36.39
C VAL A 607 -25.04 -31.73 -36.84
N PRO A 608 -25.95 -32.73 -36.73
CA PRO A 608 -27.33 -32.55 -37.17
C PRO A 608 -28.07 -31.52 -36.32
N LEU A 609 -27.80 -31.48 -35.01
CA LEU A 609 -28.39 -30.52 -34.07
C LEU A 609 -27.93 -29.09 -34.37
N LEU A 610 -26.63 -28.90 -34.60
CA LEU A 610 -26.05 -27.62 -35.00
C LEU A 610 -26.63 -27.14 -36.35
N THR A 611 -26.77 -28.06 -37.30
CA THR A 611 -27.35 -27.78 -38.63
C THR A 611 -28.78 -27.27 -38.49
N ASN A 612 -29.61 -27.91 -37.66
CA ASN A 612 -30.99 -27.46 -37.41
C ASN A 612 -31.07 -26.09 -36.75
N GLU A 613 -30.18 -25.79 -35.78
CA GLU A 613 -30.11 -24.44 -35.17
C GLU A 613 -29.73 -23.38 -36.19
N PHE A 614 -28.82 -23.68 -37.12
CA PHE A 614 -28.52 -22.76 -38.21
C PHE A 614 -29.65 -22.62 -39.24
N ILE A 615 -30.34 -23.70 -39.60
CA ILE A 615 -31.53 -23.64 -40.46
C ILE A 615 -32.60 -22.73 -39.84
N HIS A 616 -32.87 -22.90 -38.54
CA HIS A 616 -33.77 -22.02 -37.81
C HIS A 616 -33.25 -20.57 -37.79
N PHE A 617 -31.95 -20.38 -37.50
CA PHE A 617 -31.34 -19.06 -37.50
C PHE A 617 -31.46 -18.35 -38.85
N PHE A 618 -31.38 -19.06 -39.97
CA PHE A 618 -31.55 -18.53 -41.33
C PHE A 618 -32.96 -18.78 -41.89
N SER A 619 -34.00 -18.76 -41.06
CA SER A 619 -35.42 -18.80 -41.48
C SER A 619 -36.16 -17.48 -41.24
N LYS A 620 -37.39 -17.35 -41.76
CA LYS A 620 -38.25 -16.17 -41.51
C LYS A 620 -38.60 -16.04 -40.02
N GLU A 621 -38.78 -17.16 -39.33
CA GLU A 621 -38.99 -17.23 -37.88
C GLU A 621 -37.74 -16.74 -37.14
N GLY A 622 -36.55 -17.24 -37.52
CA GLY A 622 -35.29 -16.78 -36.94
C GLY A 622 -34.98 -15.31 -37.19
N LEU A 623 -35.41 -14.74 -38.32
CA LEU A 623 -35.36 -13.28 -38.53
C LEU A 623 -36.26 -12.55 -37.54
N SER A 624 -37.49 -13.03 -37.36
CA SER A 624 -38.48 -12.42 -36.47
C SER A 624 -38.00 -12.35 -35.03
N GLU A 625 -37.29 -13.38 -34.55
CA GLU A 625 -36.69 -13.40 -33.21
C GLU A 625 -35.49 -12.45 -33.03
N LYS A 626 -34.89 -12.00 -34.14
CA LYS A 626 -33.74 -11.09 -34.09
C LYS A 626 -34.14 -9.62 -34.12
N LEU A 627 -35.37 -9.32 -34.51
CA LEU A 627 -35.91 -7.97 -34.54
C LEU A 627 -36.45 -7.61 -33.15
N GLU A 628 -36.03 -6.48 -32.62
CA GLU A 628 -36.42 -6.02 -31.27
C GLU A 628 -37.59 -5.03 -31.30
N PHE A 629 -37.67 -4.21 -32.34
CA PHE A 629 -38.59 -3.07 -32.45
C PHE A 629 -39.50 -3.14 -33.68
N LEU A 630 -39.03 -3.75 -34.76
CA LEU A 630 -39.78 -3.81 -36.01
C LEU A 630 -40.78 -4.98 -36.01
N ASN A 631 -41.98 -4.73 -36.55
CA ASN A 631 -42.93 -5.81 -36.82
C ASN A 631 -42.40 -6.69 -37.98
N PRO A 632 -42.14 -8.00 -37.75
CA PRO A 632 -41.51 -8.88 -38.73
C PRO A 632 -42.30 -9.00 -40.04
N ASP A 633 -43.62 -9.11 -39.99
CA ASP A 633 -44.46 -9.25 -41.18
C ASP A 633 -44.43 -8.01 -42.06
N VAL A 634 -44.35 -6.83 -41.43
CA VAL A 634 -44.29 -5.56 -42.15
C VAL A 634 -42.92 -5.37 -42.78
N ILE A 635 -41.83 -5.54 -42.01
CA ILE A 635 -40.48 -5.31 -42.53
C ILE A 635 -40.13 -6.31 -43.63
N ILE A 636 -40.50 -7.59 -43.50
CA ILE A 636 -40.23 -8.61 -44.52
C ILE A 636 -40.84 -8.20 -45.87
N ARG A 637 -42.09 -7.72 -45.89
CA ARG A 637 -42.71 -7.25 -47.15
C ARG A 637 -42.00 -6.03 -47.74
N GLN A 638 -41.55 -5.10 -46.88
CA GLN A 638 -40.82 -3.92 -47.33
C GLN A 638 -39.46 -4.28 -47.93
N VAL A 639 -38.72 -5.20 -47.30
CA VAL A 639 -37.41 -5.61 -47.81
C VAL A 639 -37.53 -6.55 -49.01
N GLU A 640 -38.58 -7.37 -49.13
CA GLU A 640 -38.88 -8.17 -50.34
C GLU A 640 -39.06 -7.27 -51.58
N ASP A 641 -39.79 -6.15 -51.47
CA ASP A 641 -39.93 -5.15 -52.55
C ASP A 641 -38.57 -4.52 -52.94
N VAL A 642 -37.72 -4.22 -51.95
CA VAL A 642 -36.36 -3.71 -52.20
C VAL A 642 -35.50 -4.73 -52.94
N VAL A 643 -35.55 -6.00 -52.55
CA VAL A 643 -34.83 -7.09 -53.24
C VAL A 643 -35.27 -7.20 -54.71
N GLU A 644 -36.58 -7.18 -54.98
CA GLU A 644 -37.11 -7.24 -56.34
C GLU A 644 -36.67 -6.04 -57.19
N LYS A 645 -36.66 -4.84 -56.60
CA LYS A 645 -36.14 -3.62 -57.24
C LYS A 645 -34.65 -3.73 -57.55
N CYS A 646 -33.85 -4.30 -56.65
CA CYS A 646 -32.42 -4.56 -56.88
C CYS A 646 -32.22 -5.51 -58.07
N GLU A 647 -32.93 -6.64 -58.12
CA GLU A 647 -32.85 -7.61 -59.24
C GLU A 647 -33.14 -6.94 -60.59
N LYS A 648 -34.25 -6.19 -60.67
CA LYS A 648 -34.66 -5.49 -61.89
C LYS A 648 -33.66 -4.40 -62.29
N ARG A 649 -33.24 -3.58 -61.33
CA ARG A 649 -32.41 -2.40 -61.61
C ARG A 649 -30.98 -2.78 -62.00
N PHE A 650 -30.38 -3.75 -61.32
CA PHE A 650 -29.02 -4.23 -61.60
C PHE A 650 -28.97 -5.42 -62.58
N SER A 651 -30.12 -5.92 -63.03
CA SER A 651 -30.21 -7.07 -63.94
C SER A 651 -29.55 -8.33 -63.36
N LEU A 652 -29.82 -8.59 -62.08
CA LEU A 652 -29.30 -9.73 -61.33
C LEU A 652 -30.33 -10.87 -61.32
N GLN A 653 -29.85 -12.11 -61.28
CA GLN A 653 -30.66 -13.30 -60.98
C GLN A 653 -30.17 -13.87 -59.65
N LEU A 654 -30.80 -13.46 -58.54
CA LEU A 654 -30.40 -13.92 -57.22
C LEU A 654 -31.02 -15.30 -56.95
N ASN A 655 -30.21 -16.26 -56.50
CA ASN A 655 -30.73 -17.55 -56.02
C ASN A 655 -31.47 -17.37 -54.67
N ALA A 656 -32.23 -18.38 -54.24
CA ALA A 656 -33.05 -18.30 -53.02
C ALA A 656 -32.22 -17.93 -51.78
N LYS A 657 -30.99 -18.46 -51.66
CA LYS A 657 -30.10 -18.19 -50.54
C LYS A 657 -29.57 -16.76 -50.50
N MET A 658 -29.21 -16.18 -51.65
CA MET A 658 -28.79 -14.78 -51.76
C MET A 658 -29.95 -13.83 -51.50
N LYS A 659 -31.15 -14.15 -52.01
CA LYS A 659 -32.36 -13.38 -51.71
C LYS A 659 -32.63 -13.32 -50.22
N PHE A 660 -32.54 -14.46 -49.55
CA PHE A 660 -32.75 -14.52 -48.11
C PHE A 660 -31.67 -13.77 -47.34
N ASN A 661 -30.39 -13.95 -47.66
CA ASN A 661 -29.30 -13.23 -47.00
C ASN A 661 -29.45 -11.70 -47.14
N LEU A 662 -29.81 -11.25 -48.34
CA LEU A 662 -30.07 -9.85 -48.61
C LEU A 662 -31.26 -9.33 -47.80
N MET A 663 -32.36 -10.08 -47.78
CA MET A 663 -33.55 -9.75 -46.99
C MET A 663 -33.23 -9.62 -45.48
N MET A 664 -32.46 -10.56 -44.94
CA MET A 664 -31.96 -10.54 -43.56
C MET A 664 -31.14 -9.30 -43.27
N HIS A 665 -30.17 -9.00 -44.14
CA HIS A 665 -29.31 -7.83 -43.98
C HIS A 665 -30.12 -6.54 -43.98
N LEU A 666 -31.03 -6.38 -44.94
CA LEU A 666 -31.89 -5.20 -45.08
C LEU A 666 -32.79 -5.00 -43.87
N ALA A 667 -33.41 -6.06 -43.34
CA ALA A 667 -34.30 -5.96 -42.19
C ALA A 667 -33.55 -5.47 -40.94
N LEU A 668 -32.37 -6.05 -40.67
CA LEU A 668 -31.52 -5.67 -39.53
C LEU A 668 -30.88 -4.29 -39.72
N MET A 669 -30.51 -3.93 -40.95
CA MET A 669 -30.01 -2.60 -41.31
C MET A 669 -31.04 -1.52 -40.97
N VAL A 670 -32.31 -1.71 -41.36
CA VAL A 670 -33.39 -0.74 -41.05
C VAL A 670 -33.52 -0.54 -39.55
N GLU A 671 -33.49 -1.63 -38.77
CA GLU A 671 -33.58 -1.54 -37.32
C GLU A 671 -32.38 -0.82 -36.68
N ARG A 672 -31.15 -1.15 -37.10
CA ARG A 672 -29.94 -0.43 -36.66
C ARG A 672 -29.99 1.06 -37.01
N THR A 673 -30.49 1.39 -38.20
CA THR A 673 -30.60 2.78 -38.65
C THR A 673 -31.58 3.56 -37.78
N ILE A 674 -32.70 2.95 -37.39
CA ILE A 674 -33.68 3.56 -36.47
C ILE A 674 -33.06 3.82 -35.09
N LEU A 675 -32.21 2.90 -34.61
CA LEU A 675 -31.54 3.00 -33.31
C LEU A 675 -30.35 3.98 -33.30
N GLY A 676 -30.03 4.61 -34.44
CA GLY A 676 -28.95 5.59 -34.54
C GLY A 676 -27.55 4.97 -34.37
N ALA A 677 -27.35 3.75 -34.88
CA ALA A 677 -26.04 3.11 -34.89
C ALA A 677 -24.99 4.01 -35.60
N LYS A 678 -23.77 4.08 -35.04
CA LYS A 678 -22.68 4.86 -35.61
C LYS A 678 -22.18 4.20 -36.90
N ASP A 679 -21.99 5.02 -37.93
CA ASP A 679 -21.43 4.59 -39.21
C ASP A 679 -19.90 4.47 -39.17
N TYR A 680 -19.39 3.58 -40.03
CA TYR A 680 -17.97 3.42 -40.28
C TYR A 680 -17.56 4.15 -41.58
N PRO A 681 -16.29 4.56 -41.71
CA PRO A 681 -15.78 5.06 -42.98
C PRO A 681 -15.86 3.96 -44.06
N VAL A 682 -16.24 4.35 -45.28
CA VAL A 682 -16.34 3.42 -46.41
C VAL A 682 -14.93 3.19 -47.01
N PRO A 683 -14.52 1.94 -47.27
CA PRO A 683 -13.18 1.63 -47.80
C PRO A 683 -12.91 2.21 -49.20
N GLU A 684 -13.96 2.31 -50.03
CA GLU A 684 -13.88 2.80 -51.40
C GLU A 684 -14.86 3.96 -51.65
N ASP A 685 -14.58 4.75 -52.70
CA ASP A 685 -15.51 5.79 -53.13
C ASP A 685 -16.77 5.14 -53.74
N ILE A 686 -17.82 5.04 -52.92
CA ILE A 686 -19.10 4.42 -53.25
C ILE A 686 -19.73 4.98 -54.54
N ASN A 687 -19.39 6.22 -54.92
CA ASN A 687 -19.88 6.85 -56.14
C ASN A 687 -19.32 6.20 -57.42
N GLN A 688 -18.21 5.49 -57.34
CA GLN A 688 -17.53 4.86 -58.48
C GLN A 688 -17.88 3.38 -58.66
N LEU A 689 -18.42 2.75 -57.61
CA LEU A 689 -18.80 1.34 -57.61
C LEU A 689 -19.88 1.04 -58.65
N LYS A 690 -19.74 -0.10 -59.34
CA LYS A 690 -20.69 -0.55 -60.38
C LYS A 690 -21.04 -2.02 -60.19
N ILE A 691 -22.30 -2.35 -60.46
CA ILE A 691 -22.79 -3.72 -60.62
C ILE A 691 -23.35 -3.85 -62.02
N ASN A 692 -22.87 -4.83 -62.80
CA ASN A 692 -23.25 -5.02 -64.21
C ASN A 692 -23.18 -3.70 -65.03
N ASN A 693 -22.08 -2.96 -64.89
CA ASN A 693 -21.82 -1.65 -65.52
C ASN A 693 -22.76 -0.50 -65.13
N LYS A 694 -23.64 -0.66 -64.14
CA LYS A 694 -24.53 0.39 -63.62
C LYS A 694 -23.98 0.97 -62.32
N LEU A 695 -23.96 2.29 -62.19
CA LEU A 695 -23.49 2.99 -60.98
C LEU A 695 -24.32 2.58 -59.75
N PHE A 696 -23.67 2.03 -58.73
CA PHE A 696 -24.34 1.46 -57.58
C PHE A 696 -25.08 2.53 -56.77
N TYR A 697 -24.36 3.54 -56.27
CA TYR A 697 -24.88 4.54 -55.33
C TYR A 697 -26.12 5.31 -55.83
N GLN A 698 -26.10 5.80 -57.08
CA GLN A 698 -27.23 6.55 -57.66
C GLN A 698 -28.48 5.67 -57.81
N ASN A 699 -28.29 4.40 -58.16
CA ASN A 699 -29.40 3.47 -58.35
C ASN A 699 -29.99 3.03 -57.01
N THR A 700 -29.16 2.79 -55.99
CA THR A 700 -29.62 2.43 -54.64
C THR A 700 -30.40 3.55 -53.98
N GLN A 701 -30.00 4.82 -54.13
CA GLN A 701 -30.79 5.96 -53.62
C GLN A 701 -32.24 5.95 -54.13
N THR A 702 -32.45 5.56 -55.39
CA THR A 702 -33.81 5.46 -55.96
C THR A 702 -34.56 4.25 -55.42
N ILE A 703 -33.87 3.12 -55.26
CA ILE A 703 -34.46 1.86 -54.75
C ILE A 703 -34.96 2.04 -53.30
N PHE A 704 -34.14 2.67 -52.45
CA PHE A 704 -34.43 2.85 -51.04
C PHE A 704 -35.37 3.99 -50.71
N TYR A 705 -35.65 4.90 -51.65
CA TYR A 705 -36.48 6.08 -51.40
C TYR A 705 -37.81 5.74 -50.71
N THR A 706 -38.53 4.72 -51.20
CA THR A 706 -39.81 4.30 -50.59
C THR A 706 -39.63 3.80 -49.16
N LEU A 707 -38.56 3.04 -48.89
CA LEU A 707 -38.26 2.47 -47.58
C LEU A 707 -37.86 3.56 -46.58
N GLU A 708 -36.99 4.49 -46.99
CA GLU A 708 -36.55 5.64 -46.19
C GLU A 708 -37.73 6.54 -45.79
N GLN A 709 -38.67 6.79 -46.71
CA GLN A 709 -39.88 7.55 -46.40
C GLN A 709 -40.82 6.80 -45.45
N PHE A 710 -40.94 5.47 -45.61
CA PHE A 710 -41.82 4.66 -44.77
C PHE A 710 -41.35 4.63 -43.30
N TYR A 711 -40.06 4.39 -43.06
CA TYR A 711 -39.47 4.33 -41.72
C TYR A 711 -38.94 5.67 -41.20
N LYS A 712 -38.98 6.73 -42.03
CA LYS A 712 -38.41 8.06 -41.73
C LYS A 712 -36.95 7.99 -41.32
N ILE A 713 -36.19 7.17 -42.03
CA ILE A 713 -34.75 6.99 -41.84
C ILE A 713 -33.97 7.45 -43.05
N LYS A 714 -32.66 7.61 -42.87
CA LYS A 714 -31.71 7.80 -43.96
C LYS A 714 -30.64 6.74 -43.86
N ILE A 715 -30.48 5.95 -44.91
CA ILE A 715 -29.51 4.87 -44.95
C ILE A 715 -28.13 5.46 -45.16
N SER A 716 -27.16 4.99 -44.39
CA SER A 716 -25.81 5.49 -44.46
C SER A 716 -25.03 4.95 -45.65
N THR A 717 -23.95 5.66 -45.99
CA THR A 717 -23.03 5.20 -47.03
C THR A 717 -22.33 3.89 -46.66
N TRP A 718 -22.14 3.61 -45.36
CA TRP A 718 -21.60 2.34 -44.88
C TRP A 718 -22.54 1.17 -45.15
N GLU A 719 -23.81 1.29 -44.79
CA GLU A 719 -24.79 0.22 -45.01
C GLU A 719 -25.03 0.00 -46.51
N LEU A 720 -24.97 1.06 -47.33
CA LEU A 720 -24.96 0.93 -48.78
C LEU A 720 -23.72 0.19 -49.30
N TYR A 721 -22.54 0.42 -48.72
CA TYR A 721 -21.33 -0.33 -49.10
C TYR A 721 -21.45 -1.82 -48.75
N ILE A 722 -22.00 -2.16 -47.59
CA ILE A 722 -22.23 -3.57 -47.23
C ILE A 722 -23.23 -4.23 -48.20
N LEU A 723 -24.28 -3.51 -48.58
CA LEU A 723 -25.20 -3.98 -49.60
C LEU A 723 -24.49 -4.23 -50.95
N TYR A 724 -23.53 -3.39 -51.33
CA TYR A 724 -22.72 -3.60 -52.53
C TYR A 724 -21.96 -4.91 -52.43
N GLU A 725 -21.25 -5.17 -51.33
CA GLU A 725 -20.51 -6.43 -51.12
C GLU A 725 -21.40 -7.66 -51.25
N ILE A 726 -22.61 -7.64 -50.66
CA ILE A 726 -23.57 -8.76 -50.75
C ILE A 726 -24.02 -9.02 -52.20
N LEU A 727 -24.17 -7.95 -52.99
CA LEU A 727 -24.68 -8.03 -54.36
C LEU A 727 -23.57 -8.26 -55.40
N ALA A 728 -22.36 -7.78 -55.13
CA ALA A 728 -21.18 -7.96 -55.99
C ALA A 728 -20.71 -9.41 -56.00
N GLY A 729 -20.90 -10.12 -54.87
CA GLY A 729 -20.67 -11.56 -54.75
C GLY A 729 -19.25 -11.88 -54.34
#